data_AF-A0A8T2EHW6-F1
#
_entry.id   AF-A0A8T2EHW6-F1
#
_cell.length_a   1.000
_cell.length_b   1.000
_cell.length_c   1.000
_cell.angle_alpha   90.00
_cell.angle_beta   90.00
_cell.angle_gamma   90.00
#
_symmetry.space_group_name_H-M   'P 1'
#
loop_
_entity.id
_entity.type
_entity.pdbx_description
1 polymer ?
#
loop_
_entity_poly.entity_id
_entity_poly.type
_entity_poly.pdbx_seq_one_letter_code
_entity_poly.pdbx_strand_id
1 'polypeptide(L)'
;MAQRFQLNSQTLPTADPLKRVSLIPRSAEQRLADNAGERRPLAPRSHEDNPFGGHTDDHHVAAPADHNKVMDHNSENLGSIVPKTAHYPHPSEEILDANIRHSMVPKSLGPNSLGGRFGPGKKQAFHRNGRPMFSLSDDRVMADRVLKTHSPDMIFFDVTSLLSVVNDIFKSHVPSIDSSAPKPSLVFKDYADHTSFETFADLIDQISCEIDCKCLHGGESHGMMTSGLHLDSRNTTTFSVLSLVSKYRWDAKLVLVLSALAVKYGVFLLLAETHATNQLTKSLALIKQLPSIFSRQNALHQRLDKTRILMQDMVDLTTTIIDIYQLPPNHITAAFTDHIPTAVYWIVRCVLICVSHISGASGFKQDQIMSFMEVSEIHENSERLRKINAYLLEQFKKSKMTIEEGIIEEEYQELIQTFTTIIHVDVVPPLLRLLRPIDFLYHGAGVSKRRVGINVLTQKHVLLLISDLENIEKELYILESLYTEAWQQSFEILWVPVQDFWTEADDAKFEALHMNMRWYVLGEPRKLRRAAIRFVREWWGFKNRPILVALDPKGQVMSTNAFPMVWIWQPFAHPFTTARERDLWSEQEWNLEFLIDGTDPHSLNQLVDGKYICLYGGEDMQWIKNFTSLWRNVAKAANIQLEMVYVGKRNPKNGIQPIINTIREENLSHTLPDLFQIWFFWTRVESMWESKQRMLKAHGIKGREGFKEEEKDLVLQEVVAMLGYGGEGDGWGLVSKASDMMVRAKGNLFSRGLAEFNEWEVNIPTKGFLTALNDHLLMRLPPHHCTRFMLPETAGIIPNEVECTECRRTMEKYYLYQCCLE
;
A
#
# COMPACT_ATOMS: atom_id res chain seq x y z
N MET A 1 -7.79 0.96 -29.84
CA MET A 1 -8.91 1.09 -30.80
C MET A 1 -10.15 0.50 -30.13
N ALA A 2 -11.22 1.27 -29.94
CA ALA A 2 -12.41 0.79 -29.22
C ALA A 2 -13.63 0.76 -30.15
N GLN A 3 -14.16 -0.43 -30.42
CA GLN A 3 -15.50 -0.61 -31.00
C GLN A 3 -16.41 -1.30 -29.99
N ARG A 4 -17.66 -0.84 -29.93
CA ARG A 4 -18.66 -1.30 -28.97
C ARG A 4 -19.19 -2.67 -29.39
N PHE A 5 -19.01 -3.69 -28.56
CA PHE A 5 -19.86 -4.88 -28.64
C PHE A 5 -21.27 -4.52 -28.16
N GLN A 6 -22.27 -4.65 -29.03
CA GLN A 6 -23.67 -4.55 -28.65
C GLN A 6 -24.18 -5.95 -28.26
N LEU A 7 -24.49 -6.13 -26.97
CA LEU A 7 -25.15 -7.32 -26.47
C LEU A 7 -26.62 -7.32 -26.88
N ASN A 8 -26.97 -8.13 -27.89
CA ASN A 8 -28.35 -8.39 -28.26
C ASN A 8 -29.00 -9.35 -27.24
N SER A 9 -29.95 -8.84 -26.45
CA SER A 9 -30.69 -9.61 -25.46
C SER A 9 -31.80 -10.47 -26.09
N GLN A 10 -31.44 -11.63 -26.64
CA GLN A 10 -32.42 -12.70 -26.91
C GLN A 10 -32.63 -13.56 -25.66
N THR A 11 -33.83 -13.48 -25.09
CA THR A 11 -34.25 -14.27 -23.92
C THR A 11 -34.48 -15.73 -24.32
N LEU A 12 -33.56 -16.61 -23.94
CA LEU A 12 -33.78 -18.06 -23.93
C LEU A 12 -34.74 -18.45 -22.78
N PRO A 13 -35.48 -19.57 -22.89
CA PRO A 13 -36.47 -19.96 -21.88
C PRO A 13 -35.85 -20.25 -20.51
N THR A 14 -36.58 -19.90 -19.45
CA THR A 14 -36.18 -20.18 -18.05
C THR A 14 -36.23 -21.67 -17.75
N ALA A 15 -35.06 -22.32 -17.72
CA ALA A 15 -34.89 -23.65 -17.16
C ALA A 15 -34.81 -23.59 -15.62
N ASP A 16 -35.39 -24.59 -14.97
CA ASP A 16 -35.40 -24.77 -13.51
C ASP A 16 -33.97 -24.87 -12.94
N PRO A 17 -33.53 -23.96 -12.03
CA PRO A 17 -32.17 -23.97 -11.48
C PRO A 17 -31.80 -25.29 -10.78
N LEU A 18 -32.78 -25.99 -10.20
CA LEU A 18 -32.56 -27.26 -9.49
C LEU A 18 -32.34 -28.45 -10.44
N LYS A 19 -32.39 -28.23 -11.76
CA LYS A 19 -32.10 -29.22 -12.80
C LYS A 19 -30.79 -28.99 -13.55
N ARG A 20 -29.88 -28.13 -13.05
CA ARG A 20 -28.48 -28.21 -13.45
C ARG A 20 -27.87 -29.51 -12.91
N VAL A 21 -27.65 -30.47 -13.80
CA VAL A 21 -27.02 -31.75 -13.50
C VAL A 21 -25.50 -31.55 -13.38
N SER A 22 -25.06 -31.11 -12.20
CA SER A 22 -23.69 -31.38 -11.72
C SER A 22 -23.81 -32.55 -10.74
N LEU A 23 -23.16 -33.68 -11.05
CA LEU A 23 -23.24 -34.91 -10.26
C LEU A 23 -21.99 -35.14 -9.41
N ILE A 24 -21.41 -34.06 -8.88
CA ILE A 24 -20.46 -34.13 -7.76
C ILE A 24 -21.09 -35.03 -6.68
N PRO A 25 -20.43 -36.14 -6.28
CA PRO A 25 -21.12 -37.26 -5.66
C PRO A 25 -21.76 -36.88 -4.32
N ARG A 26 -23.07 -37.15 -4.22
CA ARG A 26 -23.85 -36.89 -2.99
C ARG A 26 -23.42 -37.86 -1.90
N SER A 27 -23.09 -37.32 -0.73
CA SER A 27 -22.82 -38.12 0.47
C SER A 27 -24.03 -38.99 0.86
N ALA A 28 -23.76 -40.12 1.53
CA ALA A 28 -24.68 -41.25 1.59
C ALA A 28 -26.00 -41.01 2.37
N GLU A 29 -26.11 -39.93 3.15
CA GLU A 29 -27.19 -39.71 4.11
C GLU A 29 -28.55 -39.38 3.48
N GLN A 30 -28.60 -38.95 2.22
CA GLN A 30 -29.85 -38.57 1.54
C GLN A 30 -30.62 -39.72 0.88
N ARG A 31 -30.15 -40.98 0.93
CA ARG A 31 -30.81 -42.13 0.26
C ARG A 31 -31.99 -42.76 1.01
N LEU A 32 -32.47 -42.17 2.11
CA LEU A 32 -33.49 -42.75 3.00
C LEU A 32 -34.88 -42.09 2.96
N ALA A 33 -35.10 -41.06 2.14
CA ALA A 33 -36.35 -40.28 2.14
C ALA A 33 -37.45 -40.78 1.18
N ASP A 34 -37.08 -41.42 0.06
CA ASP A 34 -38.02 -41.73 -1.04
C ASP A 34 -38.73 -43.09 -0.87
N ASN A 35 -39.51 -43.27 0.20
CA ASN A 35 -40.52 -44.34 0.30
C ASN A 35 -41.56 -44.12 1.42
N ALA A 36 -42.45 -43.13 1.24
CA ALA A 36 -43.66 -42.99 2.07
C ALA A 36 -44.85 -42.49 1.23
N GLY A 37 -45.82 -43.38 0.98
CA GLY A 37 -47.02 -43.06 0.20
C GLY A 37 -48.10 -42.31 0.99
N GLU A 38 -48.95 -41.61 0.24
CA GLU A 38 -50.22 -40.95 0.61
C GLU A 38 -50.82 -41.23 2.01
N ARG A 39 -51.14 -40.14 2.75
CA ARG A 39 -52.54 -39.70 2.94
C ARG A 39 -52.69 -38.35 3.67
N ARG A 40 -53.73 -37.62 3.29
CA ARG A 40 -54.36 -36.47 3.99
C ARG A 40 -55.72 -36.93 4.55
N PRO A 41 -56.43 -36.12 5.35
CA PRO A 41 -56.00 -35.16 6.38
C PRO A 41 -56.75 -35.40 7.72
N LEU A 42 -56.57 -34.54 8.73
CA LEU A 42 -57.66 -33.75 9.34
C LEU A 42 -57.17 -32.84 10.48
N ALA A 43 -57.90 -31.76 10.69
CA ALA A 43 -57.91 -30.85 11.86
C ALA A 43 -59.38 -30.82 12.39
N PRO A 44 -59.82 -30.03 13.41
CA PRO A 44 -59.15 -28.88 14.04
C PRO A 44 -59.46 -28.63 15.55
N ARG A 45 -59.14 -27.41 16.04
CA ARG A 45 -59.77 -26.66 17.18
C ARG A 45 -59.44 -27.12 18.63
N SER A 46 -59.50 -26.27 19.67
CA SER A 46 -59.50 -24.78 19.81
C SER A 46 -59.52 -24.34 21.29
N HIS A 47 -59.22 -23.06 21.58
CA HIS A 47 -59.32 -22.34 22.87
C HIS A 47 -58.29 -22.80 23.94
N GLU A 48 -57.46 -21.94 24.55
CA GLU A 48 -57.71 -20.72 25.38
C GLU A 48 -58.16 -21.05 26.81
N ASP A 49 -57.26 -20.94 27.80
CA ASP A 49 -57.20 -19.75 28.70
C ASP A 49 -55.98 -19.75 29.66
N ASN A 50 -55.25 -18.62 29.68
CA ASN A 50 -54.95 -17.71 30.81
C ASN A 50 -55.09 -18.16 32.30
N PRO A 51 -54.52 -17.40 33.29
CA PRO A 51 -53.20 -16.72 33.34
C PRO A 51 -52.53 -16.73 34.77
N PHE A 52 -51.41 -15.98 34.92
CA PHE A 52 -50.77 -15.51 36.17
C PHE A 52 -50.20 -16.49 37.23
N GLY A 53 -48.86 -16.53 37.33
CA GLY A 53 -48.13 -15.72 38.33
C GLY A 53 -47.91 -16.26 39.76
N GLY A 54 -46.65 -16.28 40.21
CA GLY A 54 -46.26 -16.51 41.61
C GLY A 54 -44.74 -16.52 41.84
N HIS A 55 -44.26 -15.77 42.84
CA HIS A 55 -42.85 -15.76 43.28
C HIS A 55 -42.52 -16.92 44.23
N THR A 56 -41.27 -17.37 44.22
CA THR A 56 -40.29 -17.39 45.34
C THR A 56 -38.96 -17.87 44.74
N ASP A 57 -37.87 -17.09 44.79
CA ASP A 57 -36.94 -16.93 45.92
C ASP A 57 -36.25 -18.24 46.32
N ASP A 58 -34.92 -18.30 46.14
CA ASP A 58 -34.02 -18.42 47.29
C ASP A 58 -32.59 -17.92 46.98
N HIS A 59 -31.81 -17.60 48.01
CA HIS A 59 -30.49 -16.95 47.94
C HIS A 59 -29.36 -17.82 48.55
N HIS A 60 -28.11 -17.30 48.48
CA HIS A 60 -26.95 -17.63 49.33
C HIS A 60 -26.19 -18.96 49.10
N VAL A 61 -24.90 -19.08 49.48
CA VAL A 61 -23.75 -18.14 49.36
C VAL A 61 -22.41 -18.94 49.45
N ALA A 62 -21.28 -18.31 49.15
CA ALA A 62 -19.94 -18.93 49.06
C ALA A 62 -19.34 -19.51 50.37
N ALA A 63 -18.32 -20.38 50.21
CA ALA A 63 -17.35 -20.80 51.24
C ALA A 63 -15.93 -21.04 50.63
N PRO A 64 -14.81 -21.01 51.40
CA PRO A 64 -13.47 -20.79 50.83
C PRO A 64 -12.31 -21.76 51.26
N ALA A 65 -11.18 -21.65 50.53
CA ALA A 65 -9.74 -21.76 50.89
C ALA A 65 -9.11 -22.93 51.72
N ASP A 66 -8.01 -23.46 51.15
CA ASP A 66 -6.70 -23.91 51.71
C ASP A 66 -6.52 -24.84 52.95
N HIS A 67 -5.67 -25.89 52.84
CA HIS A 67 -4.23 -25.81 53.23
C HIS A 67 -3.38 -27.12 53.17
N ASN A 68 -2.06 -26.95 52.93
CA ASN A 68 -0.86 -27.63 53.50
C ASN A 68 -0.32 -29.04 53.09
N LYS A 69 0.90 -29.05 52.50
CA LYS A 69 2.19 -29.63 52.99
C LYS A 69 3.36 -29.20 52.03
N VAL A 70 4.63 -28.90 52.38
CA VAL A 70 5.53 -28.91 53.58
C VAL A 70 6.58 -30.05 53.67
N MET A 71 7.82 -29.78 53.22
CA MET A 71 9.18 -30.14 53.75
C MET A 71 10.25 -29.76 52.68
N ASP A 72 11.31 -28.96 52.93
CA ASP A 72 12.54 -29.11 53.77
C ASP A 72 13.65 -29.97 53.10
N HIS A 73 14.96 -29.65 53.09
CA HIS A 73 15.75 -28.51 53.64
C HIS A 73 17.20 -28.46 53.01
N ASN A 74 17.83 -27.27 52.90
CA ASN A 74 19.30 -26.98 52.99
C ASN A 74 20.35 -27.58 51.99
N SER A 75 21.56 -27.03 51.75
CA SER A 75 22.17 -25.69 52.04
C SER A 75 23.57 -25.50 51.35
N GLU A 76 23.96 -24.25 51.04
CA GLU A 76 25.35 -23.72 50.82
C GLU A 76 26.16 -24.24 49.59
N ASN A 77 27.08 -23.49 48.95
CA ASN A 77 28.07 -22.54 49.49
C ASN A 77 28.53 -21.40 48.51
N LEU A 78 29.47 -20.55 48.94
CA LEU A 78 29.97 -19.32 48.27
C LEU A 78 31.07 -19.53 47.19
N GLY A 79 31.26 -18.55 46.29
CA GLY A 79 32.49 -18.39 45.49
C GLY A 79 32.47 -17.26 44.45
N SER A 80 33.29 -16.22 44.63
CA SER A 80 33.51 -15.11 43.67
C SER A 80 34.96 -15.13 43.15
N ILE A 81 35.21 -14.69 41.90
CA ILE A 81 36.37 -13.86 41.47
C ILE A 81 36.34 -13.58 39.94
N VAL A 82 36.92 -12.44 39.54
CA VAL A 82 36.97 -11.79 38.21
C VAL A 82 38.31 -10.99 38.15
N PRO A 83 38.92 -10.54 37.01
CA PRO A 83 38.88 -10.93 35.58
C PRO A 83 40.28 -11.36 35.05
N LYS A 84 40.49 -11.46 33.71
CA LYS A 84 41.54 -10.65 33.02
C LYS A 84 41.48 -10.61 31.48
N THR A 85 41.98 -9.51 30.93
CA THR A 85 42.21 -9.17 29.52
C THR A 85 43.51 -9.75 28.94
N ALA A 86 43.61 -9.97 27.62
CA ALA A 86 44.69 -9.41 26.77
C ALA A 86 44.61 -9.76 25.25
N HIS A 87 44.86 -8.73 24.42
CA HIS A 87 45.59 -8.67 23.14
C HIS A 87 45.52 -9.75 22.01
N TYR A 88 45.19 -9.25 20.82
CA TYR A 88 45.69 -9.66 19.48
C TYR A 88 47.24 -9.67 19.39
N PRO A 89 47.88 -10.49 18.53
CA PRO A 89 48.20 -10.02 17.16
C PRO A 89 48.17 -11.07 16.01
N HIS A 90 48.19 -10.54 14.78
CA HIS A 90 48.61 -11.16 13.49
C HIS A 90 50.14 -11.49 13.49
N PRO A 91 50.78 -12.15 12.47
CA PRO A 91 50.49 -12.10 11.01
C PRO A 91 50.82 -13.36 10.14
N SER A 92 50.89 -13.16 8.81
CA SER A 92 51.72 -13.87 7.79
C SER A 92 51.44 -15.34 7.44
N GLU A 93 50.94 -15.71 6.23
CA GLU A 93 51.64 -15.84 4.90
C GLU A 93 52.31 -17.24 4.74
N GLU A 94 52.36 -17.96 3.59
CA GLU A 94 51.96 -17.81 2.16
C GLU A 94 51.98 -19.24 1.48
N ILE A 95 51.66 -19.61 0.21
CA ILE A 95 51.14 -19.03 -1.07
C ILE A 95 50.55 -20.20 -1.96
N LEU A 96 50.68 -20.18 -3.30
CA LEU A 96 50.47 -21.24 -4.35
C LEU A 96 49.03 -21.67 -4.79
N ASP A 97 48.49 -20.95 -5.78
CA ASP A 97 48.29 -21.38 -7.19
C ASP A 97 47.46 -22.62 -7.62
N ALA A 98 46.74 -22.62 -8.76
CA ALA A 98 46.47 -21.56 -9.77
C ALA A 98 45.32 -21.94 -10.76
N ASN A 99 45.02 -21.01 -11.70
CA ASN A 99 44.37 -21.19 -13.02
C ASN A 99 42.81 -21.28 -13.06
N ILE A 100 42.07 -20.68 -14.03
CA ILE A 100 42.47 -19.95 -15.26
C ILE A 100 41.38 -18.99 -15.84
N ARG A 101 41.81 -17.99 -16.64
CA ARG A 101 41.08 -17.16 -17.67
C ARG A 101 40.11 -16.00 -17.28
N HIS A 102 40.64 -14.80 -17.55
CA HIS A 102 40.09 -13.54 -18.16
C HIS A 102 38.68 -13.56 -18.81
N SER A 103 37.94 -12.45 -19.00
CA SER A 103 38.27 -11.13 -19.60
C SER A 103 37.10 -10.11 -19.41
N MET A 104 37.16 -8.79 -19.70
CA MET A 104 38.21 -7.76 -19.81
C MET A 104 37.53 -6.38 -20.12
N VAL A 105 37.92 -5.26 -19.48
CA VAL A 105 37.61 -3.86 -19.91
C VAL A 105 38.84 -2.96 -19.65
N PRO A 106 39.25 -2.06 -20.58
CA PRO A 106 40.58 -1.42 -20.54
C PRO A 106 40.64 0.03 -20.00
N LYS A 107 41.88 0.51 -19.79
CA LYS A 107 42.26 1.93 -19.69
C LYS A 107 43.30 2.28 -20.78
N SER A 108 43.37 3.54 -21.20
CA SER A 108 44.38 4.08 -22.14
C SER A 108 44.98 5.40 -21.62
N LEU A 109 46.03 5.93 -22.28
CA LEU A 109 46.96 6.95 -21.74
C LEU A 109 47.21 8.13 -22.69
N GLY A 110 47.04 9.36 -22.16
CA GLY A 110 47.64 10.63 -22.66
C GLY A 110 47.11 11.23 -23.97
N PRO A 111 47.59 12.44 -24.40
CA PRO A 111 48.50 13.37 -23.70
C PRO A 111 47.96 14.83 -23.59
N ASN A 112 48.84 15.77 -23.20
CA ASN A 112 48.59 17.18 -22.84
C ASN A 112 47.85 18.07 -23.87
N SER A 113 47.12 19.07 -23.37
CA SER A 113 46.99 20.40 -24.00
C SER A 113 46.70 21.51 -22.98
N LEU A 114 47.00 22.77 -23.34
CA LEU A 114 46.72 23.98 -22.56
C LEU A 114 45.50 24.71 -23.13
N GLY A 115 44.54 25.10 -22.28
CA GLY A 115 43.40 25.92 -22.67
C GLY A 115 42.37 26.07 -21.56
N GLY A 116 42.13 27.30 -21.09
CA GLY A 116 41.21 27.57 -19.99
C GLY A 116 39.83 28.08 -20.43
N ARG A 117 38.78 27.70 -19.71
CA ARG A 117 37.51 28.45 -19.62
C ARG A 117 36.73 28.07 -18.35
N PHE A 118 35.82 28.96 -17.95
CA PHE A 118 35.04 28.84 -16.71
C PHE A 118 33.93 27.78 -16.82
N GLY A 119 33.63 27.11 -15.70
CA GLY A 119 32.48 26.21 -15.52
C GLY A 119 32.19 26.02 -14.02
N PRO A 120 30.93 25.84 -13.59
CA PRO A 120 30.55 25.93 -12.18
C PRO A 120 30.97 24.72 -11.34
N GLY A 121 31.46 24.98 -10.12
CA GLY A 121 31.88 23.95 -9.18
C GLY A 121 30.72 23.12 -8.62
N LYS A 122 30.89 21.80 -8.61
CA LYS A 122 29.95 20.86 -7.98
C LYS A 122 29.97 21.05 -6.46
N LYS A 123 28.79 21.24 -5.84
CA LYS A 123 28.64 21.13 -4.37
C LYS A 123 28.79 19.65 -3.98
N GLN A 124 29.80 19.31 -3.18
CA GLN A 124 29.99 17.97 -2.62
C GLN A 124 29.78 17.99 -1.09
N ALA A 125 29.39 16.86 -0.51
CA ALA A 125 28.66 16.83 0.76
C ALA A 125 29.51 17.01 2.04
N PHE A 126 28.89 17.60 3.07
CA PHE A 126 29.44 17.73 4.42
C PHE A 126 28.92 16.62 5.36
N HIS A 127 29.63 15.49 5.45
CA HIS A 127 29.41 14.51 6.51
C HIS A 127 30.71 13.97 7.09
N ARG A 128 30.85 14.11 8.42
CA ARG A 128 31.73 13.27 9.26
C ARG A 128 31.03 13.07 10.60
N ASN A 129 30.79 11.81 10.97
CA ASN A 129 30.19 11.40 12.25
C ASN A 129 28.83 12.07 12.59
N GLY A 130 27.94 12.23 11.60
CA GLY A 130 26.50 12.50 11.82
C GLY A 130 26.10 13.88 12.37
N ARG A 131 27.04 14.81 12.63
CA ARG A 131 26.73 16.16 13.14
C ARG A 131 26.99 17.24 12.08
N PRO A 132 26.11 18.26 11.91
CA PRO A 132 26.37 19.40 11.04
C PRO A 132 27.56 20.24 11.53
N MET A 133 28.42 20.67 10.62
CA MET A 133 29.59 21.51 10.93
C MET A 133 29.24 23.00 10.84
N PHE A 134 28.31 23.46 11.70
CA PHE A 134 27.92 24.88 11.79
C PHE A 134 28.23 25.55 13.12
N SER A 135 28.74 24.80 14.11
CA SER A 135 29.29 25.39 15.33
C SER A 135 30.65 26.02 15.04
N LEU A 136 30.74 27.35 15.07
CA LEU A 136 31.96 27.97 15.58
C LEU A 136 32.10 27.59 17.06
N SER A 137 33.29 27.75 17.64
CA SER A 137 33.49 27.44 19.07
C SER A 137 32.55 28.27 19.96
N ASP A 138 32.27 29.50 19.55
CA ASP A 138 31.46 30.46 20.28
C ASP A 138 29.96 30.14 20.25
N ASP A 139 29.41 29.56 19.18
CA ASP A 139 27.98 29.22 19.08
C ASP A 139 27.54 28.29 20.22
N ARG A 140 28.35 27.28 20.56
CA ARG A 140 28.09 26.38 21.70
C ARG A 140 28.19 27.07 23.04
N VAL A 141 29.13 28.02 23.19
CA VAL A 141 29.27 28.81 24.42
C VAL A 141 28.08 29.76 24.59
N MET A 142 27.54 30.31 23.51
CA MET A 142 26.31 31.10 23.55
C MET A 142 25.09 30.22 23.81
N ALA A 143 24.99 29.03 23.21
CA ALA A 143 23.89 28.08 23.45
C ALA A 143 23.80 27.62 24.92
N ASP A 144 24.93 27.24 25.54
CA ASP A 144 25.01 26.91 26.97
C ASP A 144 24.61 28.10 27.88
N ARG A 145 25.03 29.32 27.53
CA ARG A 145 24.62 30.54 28.25
C ARG A 145 23.13 30.84 28.06
N VAL A 146 22.56 30.63 26.88
CA VAL A 146 21.13 30.84 26.60
C VAL A 146 20.28 29.79 27.29
N LEU A 147 20.71 28.51 27.34
CA LEU A 147 20.06 27.47 28.14
C LEU A 147 19.95 27.86 29.62
N LYS A 148 20.98 28.52 30.19
CA LYS A 148 20.96 29.04 31.57
C LYS A 148 19.98 30.21 31.81
N THR A 149 19.39 30.79 30.75
CA THR A 149 18.29 31.79 30.83
C THR A 149 16.90 31.17 30.70
N HIS A 150 16.78 29.84 30.69
CA HIS A 150 15.52 29.14 30.44
C HIS A 150 15.02 28.41 31.69
N SER A 151 13.91 28.91 32.23
CA SER A 151 13.22 28.36 33.40
C SER A 151 11.71 28.48 33.17
N PRO A 152 11.11 27.64 32.30
CA PRO A 152 9.74 27.84 31.82
C PRO A 152 8.70 27.47 32.88
N ASP A 153 7.85 28.44 33.25
CA ASP A 153 6.81 28.29 34.28
C ASP A 153 5.50 27.65 33.73
N MET A 154 5.58 26.90 32.62
CA MET A 154 4.42 26.36 31.89
C MET A 154 3.36 27.42 31.51
N ILE A 155 3.78 28.67 31.25
CA ILE A 155 2.90 29.72 30.73
C ILE A 155 2.68 29.51 29.22
N PHE A 156 1.42 29.37 28.82
CA PHE A 156 1.00 29.18 27.43
C PHE A 156 0.09 30.33 26.97
N PHE A 157 0.26 30.75 25.70
CA PHE A 157 -0.65 31.63 24.97
C PHE A 157 -0.64 31.26 23.49
N ASP A 158 -1.54 31.83 22.69
CA ASP A 158 -1.57 31.60 21.24
C ASP A 158 -0.42 32.33 20.53
N VAL A 159 0.72 31.63 20.45
CA VAL A 159 1.92 32.05 19.73
C VAL A 159 1.69 32.20 18.22
N THR A 160 0.74 31.45 17.64
CA THR A 160 0.51 31.41 16.19
C THR A 160 -0.28 32.63 15.72
N SER A 161 -1.34 33.01 16.44
CA SER A 161 -2.10 34.22 16.11
C SER A 161 -1.27 35.49 16.32
N LEU A 162 -0.48 35.58 17.41
CA LEU A 162 0.40 36.73 17.63
C LEU A 162 1.52 36.81 16.56
N LEU A 163 2.10 35.67 16.15
CA LEU A 163 3.06 35.65 15.05
C LEU A 163 2.42 36.04 13.70
N SER A 164 1.13 35.74 13.47
CA SER A 164 0.40 36.21 12.28
C SER A 164 0.34 37.75 12.24
N VAL A 165 -0.02 38.41 13.35
CA VAL A 165 -0.04 39.89 13.47
C VAL A 165 1.35 40.48 13.21
N VAL A 166 2.39 39.91 13.83
CA VAL A 166 3.81 40.31 13.63
C VAL A 166 4.24 40.19 12.16
N ASN A 167 3.86 39.09 11.50
CA ASN A 167 4.18 38.80 10.11
C ASN A 167 3.49 39.79 9.14
N ASP A 168 2.24 40.16 9.40
CA ASP A 168 1.51 41.17 8.61
C ASP A 168 2.13 42.57 8.77
N ILE A 169 2.62 42.92 9.98
CA ILE A 169 3.36 44.16 10.23
C ILE A 169 4.71 44.16 9.48
N PHE A 170 5.50 43.07 9.52
CA PHE A 170 6.77 43.00 8.79
C PHE A 170 6.63 42.97 7.26
N LYS A 171 5.50 42.49 6.72
CA LYS A 171 5.20 42.57 5.28
C LYS A 171 4.86 43.97 4.79
N SER A 172 4.43 44.87 5.70
CA SER A 172 4.04 46.24 5.36
C SER A 172 5.20 47.05 4.80
N HIS A 173 4.90 47.99 3.89
CA HIS A 173 5.88 48.81 3.18
C HIS A 173 5.78 50.29 3.59
N VAL A 174 6.86 51.04 3.47
CA VAL A 174 6.80 52.53 3.46
C VAL A 174 6.15 52.96 2.14
N PRO A 175 5.03 53.72 2.15
CA PRO A 175 4.42 54.23 0.92
C PRO A 175 5.36 55.19 0.18
N SER A 176 5.26 55.27 -1.15
CA SER A 176 6.02 56.27 -1.90
C SER A 176 5.30 57.62 -1.91
N ILE A 177 6.05 58.69 -1.63
CA ILE A 177 5.50 60.06 -1.52
C ILE A 177 5.05 60.59 -2.89
N ASP A 178 5.73 60.20 -3.97
CA ASP A 178 5.53 60.74 -5.33
C ASP A 178 4.54 59.93 -6.21
N SER A 179 3.91 58.86 -5.71
CA SER A 179 3.05 58.00 -6.53
C SER A 179 1.56 58.12 -6.21
N SER A 180 0.79 58.72 -7.13
CA SER A 180 -0.69 58.76 -7.13
C SER A 180 -1.35 57.42 -7.53
N ALA A 181 -0.65 56.29 -7.32
CA ALA A 181 -1.17 54.95 -7.58
C ALA A 181 -2.22 54.57 -6.51
N PRO A 182 -3.25 53.77 -6.85
CA PRO A 182 -4.20 53.29 -5.86
C PRO A 182 -3.48 52.44 -4.80
N LYS A 183 -3.73 52.72 -3.52
CA LYS A 183 -3.14 51.95 -2.42
C LYS A 183 -3.53 50.47 -2.56
N PRO A 184 -2.58 49.51 -2.56
CA PRO A 184 -2.94 48.13 -2.32
C PRO A 184 -3.50 48.04 -0.90
N SER A 185 -4.76 47.63 -0.77
CA SER A 185 -5.36 47.38 0.54
C SER A 185 -4.70 46.16 1.16
N LEU A 186 -3.76 46.40 2.08
CA LEU A 186 -3.34 45.40 3.07
C LEU A 186 -4.58 45.04 3.89
N VAL A 187 -5.22 43.94 3.50
CA VAL A 187 -6.33 43.34 4.25
C VAL A 187 -5.73 42.68 5.48
N PHE A 188 -5.56 43.47 6.54
CA PHE A 188 -5.44 42.92 7.88
C PHE A 188 -6.64 42.01 8.14
N LYS A 189 -6.40 40.81 8.66
CA LYS A 189 -7.48 39.95 9.16
C LYS A 189 -8.18 40.69 10.30
N ASP A 190 -9.46 40.40 10.48
CA ASP A 190 -10.17 40.91 11.66
C ASP A 190 -9.70 40.10 12.88
N TYR A 191 -8.85 40.72 13.70
CA TYR A 191 -8.21 40.13 14.87
C TYR A 191 -8.97 40.45 16.19
N ALA A 192 -10.20 40.97 16.10
CA ALA A 192 -10.94 41.56 17.22
C ALA A 192 -11.24 40.61 18.40
N ASP A 193 -11.35 39.30 18.17
CA ASP A 193 -11.67 38.32 19.23
C ASP A 193 -10.48 37.97 20.13
N HIS A 194 -9.24 38.39 19.81
CA HIS A 194 -8.03 38.01 20.55
C HIS A 194 -7.81 38.85 21.84
N THR A 195 -8.70 38.64 22.82
CA THR A 195 -8.61 39.20 24.20
C THR A 195 -7.33 38.81 24.97
N SER A 196 -6.46 37.96 24.41
CA SER A 196 -5.24 37.43 25.03
C SER A 196 -3.97 38.28 24.85
N PHE A 197 -4.00 39.40 24.12
CA PHE A 197 -2.78 40.19 23.85
C PHE A 197 -2.55 41.35 24.83
N GLU A 198 -3.60 41.87 25.45
CA GLU A 198 -3.51 42.97 26.43
C GLU A 198 -2.63 42.59 27.63
N THR A 199 -2.71 41.33 28.09
CA THR A 199 -1.87 40.77 29.17
C THR A 199 -0.37 40.71 28.87
N PHE A 200 0.05 40.95 27.62
CA PHE A 200 1.45 40.99 27.23
C PHE A 200 1.94 42.40 26.84
N ALA A 201 1.08 43.42 26.85
CA ALA A 201 1.46 44.79 26.48
C ALA A 201 2.61 45.32 27.35
N ASP A 202 2.47 45.27 28.69
CA ASP A 202 3.50 45.68 29.64
C ASP A 202 4.85 44.95 29.45
N LEU A 203 4.81 43.68 29.03
CA LEU A 203 6.00 42.87 28.80
C LEU A 203 6.65 43.20 27.45
N ILE A 204 5.85 43.41 26.41
CA ILE A 204 6.31 43.86 25.09
C ILE A 204 6.92 45.27 25.20
N ASP A 205 6.36 46.14 26.03
CA ASP A 205 6.94 47.46 26.33
C ASP A 205 8.21 47.37 27.18
N GLN A 206 8.27 46.49 28.20
CA GLN A 206 9.51 46.23 28.94
C GLN A 206 10.64 45.73 28.03
N ILE A 207 10.36 44.77 27.14
CA ILE A 207 11.32 44.30 26.13
C ILE A 207 11.70 45.45 25.18
N SER A 208 10.72 46.27 24.75
CA SER A 208 10.94 47.43 23.88
C SER A 208 11.79 48.52 24.52
N CYS A 209 11.68 48.74 25.83
CA CYS A 209 12.53 49.67 26.57
C CYS A 209 13.94 49.09 26.76
N GLU A 210 14.05 47.82 27.14
CA GLU A 210 15.33 47.14 27.35
C GLU A 210 16.20 47.12 26.08
N ILE A 211 15.58 46.87 24.91
CA ILE A 211 16.26 46.96 23.61
C ILE A 211 16.77 48.38 23.35
N ASP A 212 15.91 49.41 23.43
CA ASP A 212 16.32 50.79 23.18
C ASP A 212 17.44 51.25 24.14
N CYS A 213 17.23 51.06 25.45
CA CYS A 213 18.13 51.53 26.49
C CYS A 213 19.53 50.93 26.40
N LYS A 214 19.70 49.70 25.91
CA LYS A 214 21.02 49.04 25.82
C LYS A 214 21.58 48.97 24.40
N CYS A 215 20.79 49.19 23.35
CA CYS A 215 21.33 49.40 22.00
C CYS A 215 21.94 50.79 21.79
N LEU A 216 21.49 51.82 22.52
CA LEU A 216 21.96 53.21 22.33
C LEU A 216 23.29 53.54 23.03
N HIS A 217 23.61 52.91 24.17
CA HIS A 217 24.82 53.20 24.95
C HIS A 217 26.07 52.44 24.47
N GLY A 218 26.23 52.30 23.15
CA GLY A 218 27.36 51.58 22.52
C GLY A 218 28.68 52.37 22.42
N GLY A 219 28.67 53.65 22.80
CA GLY A 219 29.85 54.52 22.82
C GLY A 219 30.28 54.89 24.23
N GLU A 220 31.59 55.05 24.43
CA GLU A 220 32.22 55.63 25.63
C GLU A 220 31.99 54.88 26.96
N SER A 221 32.46 53.64 27.03
CA SER A 221 32.92 53.05 28.30
C SER A 221 34.15 53.81 28.81
N HIS A 222 33.94 54.97 29.44
CA HIS A 222 35.00 55.82 29.98
C HIS A 222 35.77 55.10 31.10
N GLY A 223 36.96 54.58 30.78
CA GLY A 223 38.02 54.41 31.77
C GLY A 223 38.29 53.02 32.35
N MET A 224 38.33 51.94 31.55
CA MET A 224 39.32 50.87 31.84
C MET A 224 39.71 50.06 30.60
N MET A 225 41.02 49.96 30.32
CA MET A 225 41.56 48.98 29.38
C MET A 225 41.70 47.62 30.10
N THR A 226 40.82 46.67 29.81
CA THR A 226 40.97 45.27 30.24
C THR A 226 40.91 44.30 29.06
N SER A 227 42.08 43.98 28.54
CA SER A 227 42.50 42.64 28.10
C SER A 227 41.45 41.69 27.47
N GLY A 228 41.30 41.77 26.15
CA GLY A 228 41.14 40.59 25.27
C GLY A 228 39.87 39.74 25.33
N LEU A 229 38.97 39.92 26.31
CA LEU A 229 37.74 39.12 26.47
C LEU A 229 36.49 40.02 26.57
N HIS A 230 36.43 41.06 25.73
CA HIS A 230 35.28 41.95 25.73
C HIS A 230 34.07 41.30 25.07
N LEU A 231 33.06 40.99 25.87
CA LEU A 231 31.75 40.58 25.37
C LEU A 231 31.11 41.78 24.64
N ASP A 232 30.70 41.58 23.38
CA ASP A 232 30.00 42.58 22.57
C ASP A 232 28.75 43.09 23.32
N SER A 233 28.52 44.40 23.32
CA SER A 233 27.35 45.05 23.96
C SER A 233 26.04 44.39 23.51
N ARG A 234 25.93 44.02 22.22
CA ARG A 234 24.75 43.33 21.67
C ARG A 234 24.54 41.93 22.29
N ASN A 235 25.60 41.23 22.71
CA ASN A 235 25.47 39.96 23.42
C ASN A 235 24.87 40.18 24.81
N THR A 236 25.36 41.17 25.55
CA THR A 236 24.87 41.52 26.89
C THR A 236 23.38 41.88 26.85
N THR A 237 22.97 42.70 25.88
CA THR A 237 21.55 43.03 25.64
C THR A 237 20.73 41.79 25.27
N THR A 238 21.27 40.90 24.42
CA THR A 238 20.60 39.63 24.05
C THR A 238 20.32 38.75 25.27
N PHE A 239 21.30 38.54 26.15
CA PHE A 239 21.10 37.76 27.38
C PHE A 239 20.12 38.43 28.35
N SER A 240 20.13 39.76 28.40
CA SER A 240 19.24 40.54 29.27
C SER A 240 17.78 40.50 28.78
N VAL A 241 17.52 40.62 27.48
CA VAL A 241 16.19 40.38 26.88
C VAL A 241 15.72 38.94 27.12
N LEU A 242 16.61 37.95 26.97
CA LEU A 242 16.29 36.54 27.22
C LEU A 242 15.99 36.21 28.69
N SER A 243 16.44 37.03 29.63
CA SER A 243 16.12 36.89 31.06
C SER A 243 14.74 37.47 31.40
N LEU A 244 14.30 38.56 30.75
CA LEU A 244 12.93 39.08 30.87
C LEU A 244 11.90 38.03 30.45
N VAL A 245 12.14 37.34 29.33
CA VAL A 245 11.26 36.25 28.84
C VAL A 245 11.65 34.86 29.39
N SER A 246 12.48 34.77 30.44
CA SER A 246 13.02 33.51 30.98
C SER A 246 11.98 32.41 31.22
N LYS A 247 10.82 32.83 31.74
CA LYS A 247 9.63 32.04 32.14
C LYS A 247 8.85 31.40 30.98
N TYR A 248 9.14 31.77 29.73
CA TYR A 248 8.41 31.29 28.56
C TYR A 248 9.15 30.12 27.87
N ARG A 249 8.38 29.27 27.18
CA ARG A 249 8.90 28.30 26.20
C ARG A 249 9.56 29.01 25.01
N TRP A 250 10.46 28.31 24.31
CA TRP A 250 11.29 28.91 23.26
C TRP A 250 10.50 29.52 22.09
N ASP A 251 9.41 28.89 21.69
CA ASP A 251 8.41 29.41 20.75
C ASP A 251 7.83 30.76 21.24
N ALA A 252 7.30 30.80 22.46
CA ALA A 252 6.73 31.99 23.07
C ALA A 252 7.76 33.12 23.30
N LYS A 253 9.00 32.79 23.71
CA LYS A 253 10.11 33.77 23.82
C LYS A 253 10.34 34.51 22.50
N LEU A 254 10.37 33.78 21.39
CA LEU A 254 10.59 34.37 20.05
C LEU A 254 9.45 35.30 19.65
N VAL A 255 8.21 34.86 19.80
CA VAL A 255 7.04 35.65 19.40
C VAL A 255 6.91 36.93 20.22
N LEU A 256 7.21 36.91 21.53
CA LEU A 256 7.23 38.12 22.37
C LEU A 256 8.30 39.13 21.93
N VAL A 257 9.54 38.68 21.64
CA VAL A 257 10.63 39.58 21.23
C VAL A 257 10.45 40.08 19.79
N LEU A 258 9.87 39.28 18.89
CA LEU A 258 9.46 39.74 17.57
C LEU A 258 8.27 40.70 17.64
N SER A 259 7.38 40.57 18.62
CA SER A 259 6.29 41.54 18.85
C SER A 259 6.82 42.91 19.26
N ALA A 260 7.84 42.98 20.12
CA ALA A 260 8.54 44.23 20.42
C ALA A 260 9.14 44.87 19.16
N LEU A 261 9.81 44.09 18.30
CA LEU A 261 10.31 44.57 17.01
C LEU A 261 9.18 45.06 16.08
N ALA A 262 8.05 44.35 16.04
CA ALA A 262 6.88 44.72 15.25
C ALA A 262 6.24 46.03 15.73
N VAL A 263 6.14 46.27 17.03
CA VAL A 263 5.69 47.56 17.58
C VAL A 263 6.64 48.69 17.15
N LYS A 264 7.97 48.53 17.30
CA LYS A 264 8.95 49.53 16.83
C LYS A 264 8.82 49.81 15.33
N TYR A 265 8.72 48.75 14.52
CA TYR A 265 8.64 48.84 13.05
C TYR A 265 7.32 49.46 12.59
N GLY A 266 6.18 49.02 13.14
CA GLY A 266 4.86 49.57 12.82
C GLY A 266 4.73 51.04 13.21
N VAL A 267 5.21 51.44 14.40
CA VAL A 267 5.27 52.86 14.80
C VAL A 267 6.18 53.66 13.85
N PHE A 268 7.32 53.11 13.43
CA PHE A 268 8.17 53.76 12.44
C PHE A 268 7.48 53.91 11.07
N LEU A 269 6.78 52.87 10.58
CA LEU A 269 6.02 52.93 9.32
C LEU A 269 4.87 53.95 9.36
N LEU A 270 4.12 54.01 10.46
CA LEU A 270 3.04 55.00 10.65
C LEU A 270 3.58 56.43 10.72
N LEU A 271 4.72 56.64 11.40
CA LEU A 271 5.43 57.92 11.38
C LEU A 271 5.94 58.26 9.97
N ALA A 272 6.36 57.28 9.18
CA ALA A 272 6.84 57.48 7.81
C ALA A 272 5.70 57.86 6.84
N GLU A 273 4.58 57.12 6.83
CA GLU A 273 3.43 57.40 5.97
C GLU A 273 2.79 58.76 6.30
N THR A 274 2.57 59.05 7.59
CA THR A 274 1.86 60.26 8.00
C THR A 274 2.75 61.51 8.10
N HIS A 275 4.06 61.41 7.84
CA HIS A 275 5.00 62.53 7.95
C HIS A 275 4.65 63.71 7.03
N ALA A 276 4.15 63.45 5.81
CA ALA A 276 3.78 64.52 4.89
C ALA A 276 2.52 65.29 5.34
N THR A 277 1.54 64.57 5.89
CA THR A 277 0.16 65.04 6.08
C THR A 277 -0.17 65.47 7.51
N ASN A 278 0.45 64.87 8.53
CA ASN A 278 0.10 65.08 9.95
C ASN A 278 1.16 65.93 10.69
N GLN A 279 0.72 67.05 11.29
CA GLN A 279 1.60 67.96 12.03
C GLN A 279 2.13 67.34 13.34
N LEU A 280 1.35 66.48 14.02
CA LEU A 280 1.82 65.74 15.19
C LEU A 280 2.96 64.80 14.81
N THR A 281 2.83 64.09 13.68
CA THR A 281 3.87 63.21 13.14
C THR A 281 5.16 63.97 12.82
N LYS A 282 5.06 65.15 12.19
CA LYS A 282 6.22 66.04 11.95
C LYS A 282 6.93 66.41 13.25
N SER A 283 6.18 66.80 14.28
CA SER A 283 6.73 67.13 15.60
C SER A 283 7.40 65.93 16.28
N LEU A 284 6.77 64.76 16.27
CA LEU A 284 7.35 63.52 16.81
C LEU A 284 8.61 63.08 16.05
N ALA A 285 8.63 63.21 14.73
CA ALA A 285 9.79 62.88 13.90
C ALA A 285 10.98 63.81 14.17
N LEU A 286 10.74 65.11 14.39
CA LEU A 286 11.77 66.07 14.79
C LEU A 286 12.35 65.70 16.18
N ILE A 287 11.50 65.40 17.16
CA ILE A 287 11.91 65.04 18.53
C ILE A 287 12.71 63.72 18.55
N LYS A 288 12.26 62.70 17.80
CA LYS A 288 12.97 61.41 17.65
C LYS A 288 14.23 61.47 16.78
N GLN A 289 14.67 62.66 16.36
CA GLN A 289 15.83 62.87 15.48
C GLN A 289 15.79 62.06 14.16
N LEU A 290 14.59 61.91 13.58
CA LEU A 290 14.40 61.40 12.23
C LEU A 290 14.65 62.40 11.04
N PRO A 291 15.00 63.70 11.19
CA PRO A 291 15.08 64.62 10.05
C PRO A 291 16.40 64.52 9.27
N SER A 292 16.46 63.56 8.36
CA SER A 292 17.28 63.57 7.12
C SER A 292 16.94 62.39 6.19
N ILE A 293 16.28 61.38 6.77
CA ILE A 293 15.78 60.17 6.14
C ILE A 293 14.77 60.47 5.03
N PHE A 294 13.71 61.24 5.33
CA PHE A 294 12.61 61.51 4.39
C PHE A 294 13.03 62.36 3.17
N SER A 295 14.16 63.08 3.27
CA SER A 295 14.71 63.87 2.16
C SER A 295 15.44 63.04 1.07
N ARG A 296 15.73 61.73 1.29
CA ARG A 296 16.29 60.83 0.26
C ARG A 296 15.70 59.42 0.34
N GLN A 297 14.41 59.27 0.00
CA GLN A 297 13.64 58.01 0.05
C GLN A 297 14.40 56.75 -0.40
N ASN A 298 15.10 56.80 -1.54
CA ASN A 298 15.69 55.60 -2.16
C ASN A 298 16.73 54.90 -1.26
N ALA A 299 17.51 55.63 -0.47
CA ALA A 299 18.48 55.06 0.46
C ALA A 299 17.79 54.43 1.68
N LEU A 300 16.67 55.02 2.14
CA LEU A 300 15.84 54.43 3.19
C LEU A 300 15.22 53.12 2.72
N HIS A 301 14.56 53.11 1.55
CA HIS A 301 13.91 51.91 1.01
C HIS A 301 14.89 50.75 0.92
N GLN A 302 16.09 50.95 0.36
CA GLN A 302 17.12 49.90 0.29
C GLN A 302 17.62 49.38 1.66
N ARG A 303 17.64 50.24 2.69
CA ARG A 303 17.94 49.84 4.08
C ARG A 303 16.80 49.00 4.66
N LEU A 304 15.56 49.44 4.48
CA LEU A 304 14.38 48.76 5.02
C LEU A 304 14.12 47.43 4.31
N ASP A 305 14.28 47.33 2.99
CA ASP A 305 14.13 46.07 2.25
C ASP A 305 15.12 44.99 2.74
N LYS A 306 16.39 45.35 2.94
CA LYS A 306 17.39 44.43 3.51
C LYS A 306 17.06 44.03 4.95
N THR A 307 16.55 44.97 5.75
CA THR A 307 16.12 44.71 7.15
C THR A 307 14.89 43.80 7.18
N ARG A 308 13.96 43.98 6.23
CA ARG A 308 12.71 43.21 6.09
C ARG A 308 12.95 41.78 5.59
N ILE A 309 13.96 41.57 4.74
CA ILE A 309 14.44 40.22 4.40
C ILE A 309 14.85 39.47 5.69
N LEU A 310 15.66 40.10 6.55
CA LEU A 310 16.07 39.51 7.83
C LEU A 310 14.89 39.30 8.79
N MET A 311 13.90 40.20 8.80
CA MET A 311 12.64 40.00 9.54
C MET A 311 11.87 38.77 9.06
N GLN A 312 11.79 38.55 7.75
CA GLN A 312 11.14 37.36 7.19
C GLN A 312 11.92 36.09 7.58
N ASP A 313 13.26 36.08 7.49
CA ASP A 313 14.07 34.93 7.92
C ASP A 313 13.88 34.60 9.42
N MET A 314 13.65 35.62 10.27
CA MET A 314 13.31 35.43 11.68
C MET A 314 11.91 34.84 11.87
N VAL A 315 10.90 35.30 11.12
CA VAL A 315 9.53 34.76 11.17
C VAL A 315 9.49 33.33 10.65
N ASP A 316 10.16 33.03 9.54
CA ASP A 316 10.20 31.70 8.92
C ASP A 316 10.85 30.68 9.86
N LEU A 317 11.95 31.06 10.53
CA LEU A 317 12.61 30.22 11.53
C LEU A 317 11.76 30.05 12.81
N THR A 318 11.07 31.11 13.25
CA THR A 318 10.15 31.03 14.40
C THR A 318 8.95 30.13 14.09
N THR A 319 8.44 30.17 12.87
CA THR A 319 7.34 29.30 12.40
C THR A 319 7.76 27.83 12.46
N THR A 320 8.94 27.48 11.91
CA THR A 320 9.51 26.12 12.03
C THR A 320 9.66 25.66 13.48
N ILE A 321 10.04 26.56 14.40
CA ILE A 321 10.17 26.24 15.82
C ILE A 321 8.79 25.98 16.47
N ILE A 322 7.77 26.77 16.13
CA ILE A 322 6.38 26.53 16.56
C ILE A 322 5.87 25.18 16.03
N ASP A 323 6.13 24.84 14.76
CA ASP A 323 5.72 23.57 14.16
C ASP A 323 6.42 22.36 14.82
N ILE A 324 7.71 22.45 15.13
CA ILE A 324 8.44 21.44 15.92
C ILE A 324 7.77 21.25 17.30
N TYR A 325 7.29 22.33 17.91
CA TYR A 325 6.62 22.29 19.22
C TYR A 325 5.16 21.81 19.19
N GLN A 326 4.60 21.55 18.01
CA GLN A 326 3.33 20.82 17.82
C GLN A 326 3.52 19.29 17.69
N LEU A 327 4.77 18.80 17.57
CA LEU A 327 5.05 17.36 17.54
C LEU A 327 4.76 16.70 18.92
N PRO A 328 4.38 15.41 18.97
CA PRO A 328 4.24 14.69 20.23
C PRO A 328 5.57 14.69 21.01
N PRO A 329 5.57 14.87 22.35
CA PRO A 329 6.80 15.13 23.12
C PRO A 329 7.94 14.12 22.88
N ASN A 330 7.63 12.84 22.72
CA ASN A 330 8.60 11.76 22.49
C ASN A 330 9.37 11.91 21.16
N HIS A 331 8.88 12.73 20.23
CA HIS A 331 9.51 13.00 18.93
C HIS A 331 10.30 14.33 18.91
N ILE A 332 10.38 15.06 20.03
CA ILE A 332 11.26 16.24 20.16
C ILE A 332 12.70 15.74 20.39
N THR A 333 13.35 15.36 19.29
CA THR A 333 14.71 14.79 19.30
C THR A 333 15.80 15.78 19.75
N ALA A 334 16.95 15.24 20.15
CA ALA A 334 18.16 16.01 20.47
C ALA A 334 18.58 16.97 19.34
N ALA A 335 18.29 16.63 18.08
CA ALA A 335 18.58 17.49 16.94
C ALA A 335 17.84 18.84 17.01
N PHE A 336 16.65 18.89 17.63
CA PHE A 336 15.94 20.13 17.91
C PHE A 336 16.47 20.80 19.18
N THR A 337 16.61 20.07 20.30
CA THR A 337 16.99 20.67 21.60
C THR A 337 18.40 21.29 21.59
N ASP A 338 19.34 20.73 20.83
CA ASP A 338 20.70 21.27 20.68
C ASP A 338 20.74 22.57 19.86
N HIS A 339 19.77 22.78 18.96
CA HIS A 339 19.81 23.86 17.96
C HIS A 339 18.79 24.98 18.22
N ILE A 340 17.67 24.72 18.90
CA ILE A 340 16.68 25.75 19.26
C ILE A 340 17.27 26.87 20.15
N PRO A 341 18.08 26.61 21.19
CA PRO A 341 18.72 27.68 21.97
C PRO A 341 19.63 28.57 21.12
N THR A 342 20.34 27.97 20.16
CA THR A 342 21.18 28.67 19.18
C THR A 342 20.34 29.52 18.21
N ALA A 343 19.23 28.98 17.71
CA ALA A 343 18.27 29.71 16.89
C ALA A 343 17.71 30.93 17.63
N VAL A 344 17.33 30.75 18.90
CA VAL A 344 16.77 31.80 19.75
C VAL A 344 17.80 32.90 20.04
N TYR A 345 19.04 32.54 20.38
CA TYR A 345 20.14 33.50 20.51
C TYR A 345 20.27 34.38 19.26
N TRP A 346 20.33 33.76 18.07
CA TRP A 346 20.54 34.48 16.82
C TRP A 346 19.32 35.31 16.40
N ILE A 347 18.07 34.86 16.62
CA ILE A 347 16.88 35.70 16.36
C ILE A 347 16.86 36.93 17.27
N VAL A 348 17.09 36.77 18.59
CA VAL A 348 17.11 37.93 19.51
C VAL A 348 18.25 38.90 19.13
N ARG A 349 19.43 38.40 18.75
CA ARG A 349 20.51 39.25 18.22
C ARG A 349 20.07 40.00 16.95
N CYS A 350 19.38 39.33 16.02
CA CYS A 350 18.88 39.93 14.79
C CYS A 350 17.82 41.00 15.05
N VAL A 351 16.98 40.84 16.08
CA VAL A 351 16.06 41.89 16.55
C VAL A 351 16.82 43.15 16.96
N LEU A 352 17.92 43.04 17.71
CA LEU A 352 18.76 44.19 18.07
C LEU A 352 19.37 44.89 16.84
N ILE A 353 19.81 44.11 15.85
CA ILE A 353 20.31 44.64 14.57
C ILE A 353 19.19 45.40 13.87
N CYS A 354 18.01 44.81 13.70
CA CYS A 354 16.85 45.46 13.10
C CYS A 354 16.45 46.76 13.82
N VAL A 355 16.36 46.78 15.15
CA VAL A 355 16.02 48.03 15.89
C VAL A 355 17.09 49.10 15.71
N SER A 356 18.39 48.75 15.68
CA SER A 356 19.45 49.74 15.41
C SER A 356 19.36 50.34 14.00
N HIS A 357 18.96 49.55 13.00
CA HIS A 357 18.73 50.01 11.62
C HIS A 357 17.46 50.85 11.44
N ILE A 358 16.40 50.59 12.22
CA ILE A 358 15.15 51.38 12.24
C ILE A 358 15.38 52.72 12.96
N SER A 359 16.05 52.69 14.11
CA SER A 359 16.19 53.84 15.02
C SER A 359 17.31 54.81 14.62
N GLY A 360 18.11 54.48 13.61
CA GLY A 360 19.18 55.35 13.11
C GLY A 360 20.34 55.54 14.09
N ALA A 361 20.60 54.55 14.95
CA ALA A 361 21.50 54.66 16.10
C ALA A 361 23.01 54.61 15.77
N SER A 362 23.42 55.05 14.58
CA SER A 362 24.82 55.34 14.24
C SER A 362 25.01 56.86 14.11
N GLY A 363 26.09 57.37 14.72
CA GLY A 363 26.24 58.79 15.06
C GLY A 363 26.15 59.77 13.88
N PHE A 364 25.69 60.98 14.17
CA PHE A 364 25.60 62.11 13.23
C PHE A 364 26.91 62.33 12.43
N LYS A 365 26.76 62.61 11.13
CA LYS A 365 27.78 63.06 10.14
C LYS A 365 28.58 61.97 9.40
N GLN A 366 27.98 61.31 8.40
CA GLN A 366 28.46 61.30 6.99
C GLN A 366 27.37 60.77 6.02
N ASP A 367 27.67 60.69 4.72
CA ASP A 367 26.71 60.49 3.62
C ASP A 367 26.08 59.09 3.49
N GLN A 368 24.81 59.02 3.90
CA GLN A 368 23.66 58.25 3.37
C GLN A 368 23.86 57.13 2.30
N ILE A 369 24.75 56.17 2.54
CA ILE A 369 24.63 54.79 2.04
C ILE A 369 24.84 53.87 3.25
N MET A 370 24.16 52.71 3.32
CA MET A 370 24.51 51.73 4.35
C MET A 370 25.97 51.33 4.21
N SER A 371 26.72 51.28 5.31
CA SER A 371 28.13 50.89 5.24
C SER A 371 28.26 49.46 4.69
N PHE A 372 29.39 49.14 4.06
CA PHE A 372 29.64 47.76 3.59
C PHE A 372 29.53 46.75 4.75
N MET A 373 29.92 47.16 5.97
CA MET A 373 29.79 46.36 7.19
C MET A 373 28.32 46.17 7.60
N GLU A 374 27.48 47.21 7.60
CA GLU A 374 26.02 47.12 7.85
C GLU A 374 25.33 46.18 6.86
N VAL A 375 25.69 46.25 5.57
CA VAL A 375 25.16 45.34 4.53
C VAL A 375 25.62 43.91 4.77
N SER A 376 26.90 43.71 5.12
CA SER A 376 27.48 42.39 5.38
C SER A 376 26.91 41.73 6.64
N GLU A 377 26.71 42.48 7.72
CA GLU A 377 26.15 41.95 8.97
C GLU A 377 24.71 41.47 8.78
N ILE A 378 23.86 42.24 8.10
CA ILE A 378 22.50 41.78 7.76
C ILE A 378 22.56 40.53 6.89
N HIS A 379 23.39 40.52 5.83
CA HIS A 379 23.48 39.40 4.91
C HIS A 379 23.96 38.11 5.58
N GLU A 380 25.04 38.18 6.37
CA GLU A 380 25.61 37.05 7.11
C GLU A 380 24.61 36.47 8.11
N ASN A 381 23.89 37.32 8.86
CA ASN A 381 22.88 36.85 9.79
C ASN A 381 21.66 36.28 9.08
N SER A 382 21.20 36.86 7.96
CA SER A 382 20.12 36.30 7.13
C SER A 382 20.46 34.87 6.66
N GLU A 383 21.70 34.68 6.18
CA GLU A 383 22.22 33.41 5.72
C GLU A 383 22.44 32.41 6.88
N ARG A 384 22.79 32.90 8.08
CA ARG A 384 22.89 32.10 9.30
C ARG A 384 21.51 31.59 9.75
N LEU A 385 20.50 32.46 9.80
CA LEU A 385 19.13 32.07 10.14
C LEU A 385 18.58 31.06 9.12
N ARG A 386 18.78 31.28 7.81
CA ARG A 386 18.38 30.32 6.77
C ARG A 386 19.06 28.96 6.90
N LYS A 387 20.34 28.90 7.25
CA LYS A 387 21.05 27.62 7.50
C LYS A 387 20.47 26.85 8.68
N ILE A 388 20.18 27.55 9.79
CA ILE A 388 19.53 26.95 10.97
C ILE A 388 18.12 26.47 10.59
N ASN A 389 17.34 27.29 9.87
CA ASN A 389 15.98 26.95 9.46
C ASN A 389 15.95 25.75 8.50
N ALA A 390 16.81 25.73 7.49
CA ALA A 390 16.91 24.63 6.54
C ALA A 390 17.26 23.29 7.23
N TYR A 391 18.16 23.31 8.21
CA TYR A 391 18.48 22.14 9.02
C TYR A 391 17.29 21.68 9.88
N LEU A 392 16.65 22.60 10.62
CA LEU A 392 15.49 22.29 11.46
C LEU A 392 14.32 21.75 10.63
N LEU A 393 14.05 22.33 9.46
CA LEU A 393 13.05 21.84 8.49
C LEU A 393 13.38 20.44 7.95
N GLU A 394 14.66 20.10 7.77
CA GLU A 394 15.08 18.75 7.38
C GLU A 394 14.80 17.73 8.49
N GLN A 395 15.15 18.06 9.75
CA GLN A 395 14.89 17.19 10.90
C GLN A 395 13.39 17.08 11.21
N PHE A 396 12.62 18.16 11.03
CA PHE A 396 11.16 18.17 11.16
C PHE A 396 10.49 17.24 10.14
N LYS A 397 10.88 17.33 8.86
CA LYS A 397 10.38 16.42 7.81
C LYS A 397 10.67 14.96 8.11
N LYS A 398 11.90 14.64 8.58
CA LYS A 398 12.27 13.28 9.00
C LYS A 398 11.43 12.81 10.19
N SER A 399 11.30 13.64 11.22
CA SER A 399 10.51 13.31 12.42
C SER A 399 9.03 13.06 12.07
N LYS A 400 8.45 13.86 11.17
CA LYS A 400 7.10 13.65 10.66
C LYS A 400 6.96 12.34 9.86
N MET A 401 7.92 12.01 9.00
CA MET A 401 7.94 10.72 8.29
C MET A 401 7.99 9.54 9.28
N THR A 402 8.85 9.58 10.28
CA THR A 402 8.93 8.53 11.31
C THR A 402 7.64 8.41 12.15
N ILE A 403 6.93 9.51 12.41
CA ILE A 403 5.60 9.48 13.05
C ILE A 403 4.58 8.80 12.13
N GLU A 404 4.53 9.17 10.85
CA GLU A 404 3.62 8.56 9.86
C GLU A 404 3.91 7.06 9.66
N GLU A 405 5.18 6.67 9.60
CA GLU A 405 5.64 5.27 9.53
C GLU A 405 5.27 4.48 10.79
N GLY A 406 5.49 5.06 11.98
CA GLY A 406 5.14 4.46 13.27
C GLY A 406 3.63 4.19 13.40
N ILE A 407 2.79 5.16 13.04
CA ILE A 407 1.33 4.99 13.01
C ILE A 407 0.94 3.88 12.02
N ILE A 408 1.56 3.82 10.83
CA ILE A 408 1.28 2.77 9.84
C ILE A 408 1.67 1.38 10.37
N GLU A 409 2.77 1.26 11.12
CA GLU A 409 3.19 0.00 11.74
C GLU A 409 2.26 -0.41 12.90
N GLU A 410 1.91 0.50 13.81
CA GLU A 410 0.92 0.26 14.88
C GLU A 410 -0.42 -0.23 14.30
N GLU A 411 -0.93 0.44 13.26
CA GLU A 411 -2.17 0.05 12.58
C GLU A 411 -2.06 -1.31 11.90
N TYR A 412 -0.90 -1.65 11.33
CA TYR A 412 -0.64 -2.92 10.66
C TYR A 412 -0.56 -4.09 11.66
N GLN A 413 0.13 -3.90 12.79
CA GLN A 413 0.19 -4.88 13.86
C GLN A 413 -1.19 -5.14 14.49
N GLU A 414 -2.01 -4.11 14.66
CA GLU A 414 -3.38 -4.27 15.15
C GLU A 414 -4.28 -5.03 14.14
N LEU A 415 -4.06 -4.87 12.83
CA LEU A 415 -4.75 -5.68 11.80
C LEU A 415 -4.33 -7.15 11.87
N ILE A 416 -3.03 -7.45 12.07
CA ILE A 416 -2.56 -8.82 12.30
C ILE A 416 -3.27 -9.42 13.52
N GLN A 417 -3.27 -8.74 14.67
CA GLN A 417 -3.96 -9.22 15.87
C GLN A 417 -5.47 -9.44 15.62
N THR A 418 -6.11 -8.50 14.92
CA THR A 418 -7.55 -8.52 14.58
C THR A 418 -7.96 -9.75 13.79
N PHE A 419 -7.12 -10.25 12.87
CA PHE A 419 -7.44 -11.39 11.99
C PHE A 419 -6.73 -12.70 12.37
N THR A 420 -6.03 -12.76 13.50
CA THR A 420 -5.28 -13.97 13.93
C THR A 420 -5.48 -14.36 15.40
N THR A 421 -5.70 -13.37 16.27
CA THR A 421 -5.63 -13.54 17.72
C THR A 421 -6.96 -13.18 18.39
N ILE A 422 -7.66 -12.18 17.86
CA ILE A 422 -8.97 -11.75 18.38
C ILE A 422 -10.07 -12.63 17.77
N ILE A 423 -10.82 -13.31 18.63
CA ILE A 423 -12.07 -13.99 18.27
C ILE A 423 -13.21 -12.98 18.45
N HIS A 424 -13.84 -12.57 17.34
CA HIS A 424 -14.97 -11.66 17.37
C HIS A 424 -16.29 -12.43 17.54
N VAL A 425 -17.34 -11.72 17.96
CA VAL A 425 -18.72 -12.25 17.97
C VAL A 425 -19.34 -12.21 16.56
N ASP A 426 -18.84 -11.31 15.71
CA ASP A 426 -19.38 -10.98 14.40
C ASP A 426 -18.25 -10.63 13.40
N VAL A 427 -18.54 -10.69 12.09
CA VAL A 427 -17.62 -10.30 10.99
C VAL A 427 -17.50 -8.78 10.81
N VAL A 428 -18.47 -7.98 11.26
CA VAL A 428 -18.50 -6.52 11.08
C VAL A 428 -17.37 -5.77 11.82
N PRO A 429 -17.03 -6.06 13.09
CA PRO A 429 -15.91 -5.39 13.77
C PRO A 429 -14.53 -5.51 13.07
N PRO A 430 -14.05 -6.71 12.64
CA PRO A 430 -12.78 -6.79 11.92
C PRO A 430 -12.85 -6.14 10.53
N LEU A 431 -14.00 -6.18 9.83
CA LEU A 431 -14.19 -5.45 8.57
C LEU A 431 -14.13 -3.93 8.77
N LEU A 432 -14.79 -3.38 9.79
CA LEU A 432 -14.68 -1.96 10.16
C LEU A 432 -13.22 -1.60 10.48
N ARG A 433 -12.48 -2.50 11.15
CA ARG A 433 -11.08 -2.25 11.51
C ARG A 433 -10.13 -2.21 10.30
N LEU A 434 -10.43 -2.99 9.26
CA LEU A 434 -9.72 -3.03 7.97
C LEU A 434 -10.08 -1.85 7.06
N LEU A 435 -11.37 -1.52 6.93
CA LEU A 435 -11.89 -0.60 5.92
C LEU A 435 -11.90 0.88 6.38
N ARG A 436 -11.60 1.16 7.65
CA ARG A 436 -11.62 2.52 8.21
C ARG A 436 -10.79 3.52 7.38
N PRO A 437 -11.28 4.76 7.17
CA PRO A 437 -12.45 5.40 7.78
C PRO A 437 -13.76 5.20 7.00
N ILE A 438 -13.84 4.22 6.08
CA ILE A 438 -15.01 4.02 5.23
C ILE A 438 -16.12 3.33 6.04
N ASP A 439 -17.27 3.99 6.19
CA ASP A 439 -18.41 3.51 7.00
C ASP A 439 -19.48 2.75 6.19
N PHE A 440 -19.38 2.76 4.86
CA PHE A 440 -20.44 2.32 3.96
C PHE A 440 -19.96 1.50 2.77
N LEU A 441 -20.91 0.74 2.25
CA LEU A 441 -20.83 -0.04 1.03
C LEU A 441 -21.90 0.44 0.05
N TYR A 442 -21.68 0.18 -1.23
CA TYR A 442 -22.74 0.12 -2.23
C TYR A 442 -23.24 -1.31 -2.38
N HIS A 443 -24.46 -1.47 -2.89
CA HIS A 443 -25.07 -2.75 -3.20
C HIS A 443 -26.06 -2.58 -4.36
N GLY A 444 -26.08 -3.55 -5.29
CA GLY A 444 -26.94 -3.55 -6.47
C GLY A 444 -26.32 -2.84 -7.68
N ALA A 445 -26.62 -3.38 -8.87
CA ALA A 445 -26.06 -2.95 -10.14
C ALA A 445 -26.81 -1.73 -10.73
N GLY A 446 -26.09 -0.89 -11.49
CA GLY A 446 -26.64 0.23 -12.26
C GLY A 446 -27.61 1.11 -11.46
N VAL A 447 -28.84 1.24 -11.95
CA VAL A 447 -29.90 2.08 -11.36
C VAL A 447 -30.38 1.58 -9.98
N SER A 448 -30.07 0.33 -9.60
CA SER A 448 -30.41 -0.24 -8.29
C SER A 448 -29.37 0.04 -7.19
N LYS A 449 -28.24 0.67 -7.54
CA LYS A 449 -27.12 1.00 -6.64
C LYS A 449 -27.59 1.85 -5.45
N ARG A 450 -27.56 1.25 -4.26
CA ARG A 450 -27.90 1.90 -2.98
C ARG A 450 -26.70 1.95 -2.03
N ARG A 451 -26.56 3.04 -1.27
CA ARG A 451 -25.63 3.13 -0.12
C ARG A 451 -26.23 2.36 1.07
N VAL A 452 -25.43 1.53 1.72
CA VAL A 452 -25.77 0.75 2.92
C VAL A 452 -24.61 0.77 3.93
N GLY A 453 -24.90 0.65 5.22
CA GLY A 453 -23.86 0.50 6.24
C GLY A 453 -23.27 -0.92 6.24
N ILE A 454 -22.02 -1.08 6.69
CA ILE A 454 -21.31 -2.39 6.72
C ILE A 454 -22.07 -3.46 7.53
N ASN A 455 -22.92 -3.06 8.48
CA ASN A 455 -23.77 -3.93 9.30
C ASN A 455 -24.71 -4.87 8.50
N VAL A 456 -24.90 -4.68 7.19
CA VAL A 456 -25.62 -5.64 6.31
C VAL A 456 -24.93 -7.01 6.17
N LEU A 457 -23.69 -7.13 6.64
CA LEU A 457 -22.89 -8.35 6.67
C LEU A 457 -22.93 -9.10 8.02
N THR A 458 -23.64 -8.56 9.03
CA THR A 458 -23.81 -9.16 10.37
C THR A 458 -24.18 -10.65 10.29
N GLN A 459 -23.44 -11.49 11.01
CA GLN A 459 -23.55 -12.96 11.07
C GLN A 459 -23.50 -13.71 9.72
N LYS A 460 -22.91 -13.13 8.66
CA LYS A 460 -22.74 -13.80 7.36
C LYS A 460 -21.31 -14.28 7.12
N HIS A 461 -21.16 -15.35 6.34
CA HIS A 461 -19.89 -15.62 5.65
C HIS A 461 -19.65 -14.54 4.58
N VAL A 462 -18.42 -14.04 4.49
CA VAL A 462 -18.06 -12.95 3.58
C VAL A 462 -16.86 -13.35 2.73
N LEU A 463 -16.95 -13.19 1.41
CA LEU A 463 -15.82 -13.29 0.49
C LEU A 463 -15.36 -11.89 0.10
N LEU A 464 -14.19 -11.49 0.59
CA LEU A 464 -13.53 -10.25 0.19
C LEU A 464 -12.83 -10.46 -1.16
N LEU A 465 -13.43 -9.95 -2.22
CA LEU A 465 -12.82 -9.87 -3.55
C LEU A 465 -11.85 -8.69 -3.56
N ILE A 466 -10.56 -8.97 -3.56
CA ILE A 466 -9.47 -7.99 -3.51
C ILE A 466 -8.76 -7.98 -4.86
N SER A 467 -8.59 -6.81 -5.46
CA SER A 467 -8.03 -6.67 -6.81
C SER A 467 -7.33 -5.33 -7.03
N ASP A 468 -6.59 -5.22 -8.14
CA ASP A 468 -6.33 -3.93 -8.79
C ASP A 468 -7.58 -3.46 -9.57
N LEU A 469 -7.47 -2.38 -10.36
CA LEU A 469 -8.50 -1.99 -11.33
C LEU A 469 -8.16 -2.43 -12.76
N GLU A 470 -7.07 -3.16 -12.98
CA GLU A 470 -6.54 -3.47 -14.31
C GLU A 470 -6.94 -4.85 -14.82
N ASN A 471 -6.89 -5.87 -13.97
CA ASN A 471 -6.84 -7.28 -14.39
C ASN A 471 -8.01 -8.14 -13.89
N ILE A 472 -9.11 -7.53 -13.43
CA ILE A 472 -10.24 -8.22 -12.77
C ILE A 472 -11.42 -8.57 -13.70
N GLU A 473 -11.46 -8.08 -14.95
CA GLU A 473 -12.65 -8.18 -15.81
C GLU A 473 -13.07 -9.64 -16.12
N LYS A 474 -12.11 -10.57 -16.14
CA LYS A 474 -12.32 -11.99 -16.43
C LYS A 474 -12.95 -12.71 -15.23
N GLU A 475 -12.40 -12.45 -14.04
CA GLU A 475 -12.91 -12.90 -12.75
C GLU A 475 -14.33 -12.37 -12.51
N LEU A 476 -14.59 -11.09 -12.81
CA LEU A 476 -15.92 -10.47 -12.70
C LEU A 476 -16.95 -11.16 -13.59
N TYR A 477 -16.62 -11.41 -14.86
CA TYR A 477 -17.54 -12.05 -15.81
C TYR A 477 -17.96 -13.46 -15.35
N ILE A 478 -17.00 -14.27 -14.89
CA ILE A 478 -17.32 -15.62 -14.38
C ILE A 478 -18.07 -15.51 -13.05
N LEU A 479 -17.67 -14.63 -12.11
CA LEU A 479 -18.40 -14.43 -10.85
C LEU A 479 -19.85 -13.99 -11.08
N GLU A 480 -20.14 -13.10 -12.04
CA GLU A 480 -21.52 -12.72 -12.37
C GLU A 480 -22.35 -13.92 -12.88
N SER A 481 -21.74 -14.85 -13.62
CA SER A 481 -22.39 -16.09 -14.08
C SER A 481 -22.64 -17.11 -12.96
N LEU A 482 -21.85 -17.06 -11.87
CA LEU A 482 -21.93 -17.98 -10.73
C LEU A 482 -22.79 -17.43 -9.57
N TYR A 483 -22.90 -16.10 -9.40
CA TYR A 483 -23.55 -15.44 -8.25
C TYR A 483 -25.08 -15.53 -8.28
N THR A 484 -25.56 -16.75 -8.05
CA THR A 484 -26.96 -17.16 -8.00
C THR A 484 -27.57 -16.96 -6.60
N GLU A 485 -28.89 -17.10 -6.47
CA GLU A 485 -29.58 -16.98 -5.18
C GLU A 485 -29.06 -17.99 -4.13
N ALA A 486 -28.67 -19.20 -4.56
CA ALA A 486 -28.06 -20.21 -3.69
C ALA A 486 -26.69 -19.78 -3.13
N TRP A 487 -25.93 -18.96 -3.86
CA TRP A 487 -24.70 -18.36 -3.35
C TRP A 487 -25.01 -17.32 -2.29
N GLN A 488 -25.96 -16.42 -2.56
CA GLN A 488 -26.39 -15.35 -1.64
C GLN A 488 -26.96 -15.88 -0.31
N GLN A 489 -27.54 -17.09 -0.32
CA GLN A 489 -27.97 -17.79 0.89
C GLN A 489 -26.80 -18.37 1.71
N SER A 490 -25.64 -18.60 1.08
CA SER A 490 -24.47 -19.27 1.68
C SER A 490 -23.39 -18.28 2.13
N PHE A 491 -23.15 -17.21 1.36
CA PHE A 491 -22.16 -16.17 1.63
C PHE A 491 -22.39 -14.93 0.74
N GLU A 492 -21.89 -13.78 1.17
CA GLU A 492 -21.93 -12.52 0.40
C GLU A 492 -20.55 -12.18 -0.17
N ILE A 493 -20.48 -11.58 -1.35
CA ILE A 493 -19.24 -11.01 -1.89
C ILE A 493 -19.15 -9.52 -1.53
N LEU A 494 -17.94 -9.06 -1.16
CA LEU A 494 -17.61 -7.65 -1.00
C LEU A 494 -16.34 -7.33 -1.81
N TRP A 495 -16.45 -6.46 -2.81
CA TRP A 495 -15.33 -5.96 -3.61
C TRP A 495 -14.58 -4.82 -2.90
N VAL A 496 -13.27 -5.01 -2.74
CA VAL A 496 -12.30 -4.10 -2.14
C VAL A 496 -11.17 -3.84 -3.15
N PRO A 497 -11.30 -2.83 -4.04
CA PRO A 497 -10.21 -2.47 -4.94
C PRO A 497 -9.07 -1.79 -4.20
N VAL A 498 -7.83 -2.19 -4.52
CA VAL A 498 -6.60 -1.77 -3.85
C VAL A 498 -5.65 -1.13 -4.88
N GLN A 499 -5.35 0.15 -4.67
CA GLN A 499 -4.48 0.99 -5.49
C GLN A 499 -3.52 1.76 -4.55
N ASP A 500 -2.25 1.93 -4.93
CA ASP A 500 -1.31 2.78 -4.17
C ASP A 500 -1.59 4.27 -4.34
N PHE A 501 -2.08 4.65 -5.53
CA PHE A 501 -2.41 6.01 -5.93
C PHE A 501 -3.70 5.97 -6.75
N TRP A 502 -4.57 6.96 -6.58
CA TRP A 502 -5.81 7.09 -7.34
C TRP A 502 -5.76 8.31 -8.24
N THR A 503 -6.05 8.12 -9.52
CA THR A 503 -6.22 9.18 -10.53
C THR A 503 -7.70 9.38 -10.88
N GLU A 504 -8.01 10.42 -11.64
CA GLU A 504 -9.36 10.64 -12.18
C GLU A 504 -9.77 9.55 -13.19
N ALA A 505 -8.81 8.89 -13.85
CA ALA A 505 -9.07 7.76 -14.73
C ALA A 505 -9.46 6.49 -13.93
N ASP A 506 -8.88 6.31 -12.74
CA ASP A 506 -9.20 5.19 -11.84
C ASP A 506 -10.64 5.28 -11.32
N ASP A 507 -11.15 6.48 -11.05
CA ASP A 507 -12.54 6.68 -10.63
C ASP A 507 -13.52 6.27 -11.73
N ALA A 508 -13.25 6.70 -12.97
CA ALA A 508 -14.04 6.33 -14.13
C ALA A 508 -14.01 4.82 -14.39
N LYS A 509 -12.86 4.16 -14.17
CA LYS A 509 -12.72 2.71 -14.31
C LYS A 509 -13.39 1.94 -13.17
N PHE A 510 -13.26 2.41 -11.93
CA PHE A 510 -13.95 1.86 -10.76
C PHE A 510 -15.46 1.87 -10.94
N GLU A 511 -16.05 3.02 -11.33
CA GLU A 511 -17.49 3.11 -11.56
C GLU A 511 -17.93 2.25 -12.76
N ALA A 512 -17.14 2.16 -13.84
CA ALA A 512 -17.43 1.29 -14.97
C ALA A 512 -17.47 -0.21 -14.60
N LEU A 513 -16.49 -0.68 -13.81
CA LEU A 513 -16.47 -2.06 -13.30
C LEU A 513 -17.64 -2.33 -12.34
N HIS A 514 -17.97 -1.35 -11.49
CA HIS A 514 -19.06 -1.41 -10.53
C HIS A 514 -20.45 -1.51 -11.20
N MET A 515 -20.65 -0.97 -12.40
CA MET A 515 -21.97 -0.90 -13.06
C MET A 515 -22.74 -2.23 -13.07
N ASN A 516 -22.05 -3.36 -13.22
CA ASN A 516 -22.66 -4.70 -13.34
C ASN A 516 -22.66 -5.50 -12.02
N MET A 517 -21.98 -5.02 -10.97
CA MET A 517 -21.83 -5.79 -9.73
C MET A 517 -23.13 -5.83 -8.92
N ARG A 518 -23.60 -7.05 -8.63
CA ARG A 518 -24.85 -7.28 -7.87
C ARG A 518 -24.61 -7.44 -6.36
N TRP A 519 -23.38 -7.76 -5.97
CA TRP A 519 -22.91 -7.91 -4.60
C TRP A 519 -22.49 -6.56 -3.97
N TYR A 520 -21.76 -6.58 -2.85
CA TYR A 520 -21.36 -5.34 -2.17
C TYR A 520 -20.05 -4.76 -2.74
N VAL A 521 -19.95 -3.43 -2.78
CA VAL A 521 -18.75 -2.72 -3.25
C VAL A 521 -18.35 -1.67 -2.22
N LEU A 522 -17.04 -1.52 -1.96
CA LEU A 522 -16.52 -0.53 -1.01
C LEU A 522 -16.89 0.92 -1.42
N GLY A 523 -17.37 1.72 -0.46
CA GLY A 523 -17.98 3.03 -0.74
C GLY A 523 -17.03 4.13 -1.23
N GLU A 524 -15.86 4.27 -0.61
CA GLU A 524 -14.86 5.32 -0.94
C GLU A 524 -13.44 4.72 -0.91
N PRO A 525 -13.08 3.82 -1.84
CA PRO A 525 -11.83 3.06 -1.77
C PRO A 525 -10.57 3.95 -1.76
N ARG A 526 -10.65 5.17 -2.30
CA ARG A 526 -9.65 6.25 -2.15
C ARG A 526 -9.21 6.54 -0.70
N LYS A 527 -10.05 6.24 0.29
CA LYS A 527 -9.77 6.51 1.72
C LYS A 527 -9.16 5.32 2.47
N LEU A 528 -8.99 4.16 1.81
CA LEU A 528 -8.42 2.96 2.43
C LEU A 528 -6.99 3.26 2.93
N ARG A 529 -6.70 2.98 4.21
CA ARG A 529 -5.42 3.34 4.83
C ARG A 529 -4.26 2.51 4.28
N ARG A 530 -3.07 3.12 4.20
CA ARG A 530 -1.81 2.45 3.80
C ARG A 530 -1.52 1.18 4.63
N ALA A 531 -1.84 1.18 5.93
CA ALA A 531 -1.69 0.00 6.78
C ALA A 531 -2.57 -1.18 6.32
N ALA A 532 -3.80 -0.92 5.87
CA ALA A 532 -4.69 -1.95 5.31
C ALA A 532 -4.20 -2.43 3.94
N ILE A 533 -3.75 -1.53 3.07
CA ILE A 533 -3.13 -1.88 1.77
C ILE A 533 -1.90 -2.78 1.97
N ARG A 534 -1.02 -2.41 2.92
CA ARG A 534 0.16 -3.18 3.30
C ARG A 534 -0.21 -4.54 3.89
N PHE A 535 -1.15 -4.59 4.83
CA PHE A 535 -1.65 -5.84 5.42
C PHE A 535 -2.20 -6.79 4.34
N VAL A 536 -3.05 -6.30 3.43
CA VAL A 536 -3.61 -7.08 2.32
C VAL A 536 -2.51 -7.65 1.41
N ARG A 537 -1.45 -6.88 1.13
CA ARG A 537 -0.33 -7.33 0.28
C ARG A 537 0.64 -8.28 0.97
N GLU A 538 1.06 -7.97 2.20
CA GLU A 538 2.08 -8.73 2.93
C GLU A 538 1.52 -9.94 3.66
N TRP A 539 0.35 -9.80 4.29
CA TRP A 539 -0.24 -10.85 5.15
C TRP A 539 -1.20 -11.77 4.39
N TRP A 540 -2.04 -11.23 3.51
CA TRP A 540 -2.91 -12.03 2.64
C TRP A 540 -2.28 -12.34 1.27
N GLY A 541 -1.11 -11.78 0.97
CA GLY A 541 -0.32 -12.14 -0.21
C GLY A 541 -0.79 -11.52 -1.53
N PHE A 542 -1.67 -10.51 -1.50
CA PHE A 542 -2.09 -9.80 -2.71
C PHE A 542 -0.89 -9.13 -3.40
N LYS A 543 -0.84 -9.22 -4.73
CA LYS A 543 0.19 -8.58 -5.56
C LYS A 543 -0.45 -7.83 -6.74
N ASN A 544 -0.73 -8.58 -7.81
CA ASN A 544 -1.36 -8.08 -9.04
C ASN A 544 -2.56 -8.94 -9.45
N ARG A 545 -2.48 -10.27 -9.29
CA ARG A 545 -3.65 -11.15 -9.48
C ARG A 545 -4.67 -10.91 -8.35
N PRO A 546 -5.98 -10.84 -8.65
CA PRO A 546 -7.02 -10.79 -7.62
C PRO A 546 -6.94 -11.97 -6.64
N ILE A 547 -7.33 -11.75 -5.39
CA ILE A 547 -7.50 -12.79 -4.37
C ILE A 547 -8.91 -12.72 -3.75
N LEU A 548 -9.41 -13.85 -3.28
CA LEU A 548 -10.75 -13.97 -2.71
C LEU A 548 -10.65 -14.47 -1.26
N VAL A 549 -10.52 -13.56 -0.29
CA VAL A 549 -10.32 -13.92 1.12
C VAL A 549 -11.67 -14.33 1.72
N ALA A 550 -11.76 -15.55 2.26
CA ALA A 550 -12.97 -16.08 2.86
C ALA A 550 -12.97 -15.85 4.38
N LEU A 551 -14.02 -15.22 4.90
CA LEU A 551 -14.28 -14.99 6.31
C LEU A 551 -15.50 -15.78 6.79
N ASP A 552 -15.45 -16.27 8.02
CA ASP A 552 -16.61 -16.84 8.74
C ASP A 552 -17.48 -15.72 9.37
N PRO A 553 -18.67 -16.05 9.92
CA PRO A 553 -19.54 -15.10 10.61
C PRO A 553 -18.92 -14.39 11.83
N LYS A 554 -17.73 -14.80 12.29
CA LYS A 554 -16.93 -14.23 13.38
C LYS A 554 -15.66 -13.53 12.88
N GLY A 555 -15.58 -13.28 11.56
CA GLY A 555 -14.47 -12.63 10.90
C GLY A 555 -13.14 -13.40 10.91
N GLN A 556 -13.16 -14.69 11.22
CA GLN A 556 -11.97 -15.54 11.15
C GLN A 556 -11.66 -15.91 9.70
N VAL A 557 -10.38 -15.88 9.32
CA VAL A 557 -9.93 -16.18 7.96
C VAL A 557 -9.98 -17.68 7.70
N MET A 558 -10.92 -18.12 6.86
CA MET A 558 -11.10 -19.51 6.45
C MET A 558 -10.11 -19.90 5.33
N SER A 559 -9.84 -18.96 4.43
CA SER A 559 -8.81 -19.04 3.40
C SER A 559 -8.38 -17.64 2.96
N THR A 560 -7.08 -17.42 2.74
CA THR A 560 -6.54 -16.17 2.15
C THR A 560 -6.72 -16.09 0.64
N ASN A 561 -7.01 -17.21 -0.04
CA ASN A 561 -7.47 -17.19 -1.42
C ASN A 561 -8.37 -18.40 -1.73
N ALA A 562 -9.68 -18.16 -1.77
CA ALA A 562 -10.70 -19.15 -2.09
C ALA A 562 -10.91 -19.36 -3.60
N PHE A 563 -10.32 -18.53 -4.47
CA PHE A 563 -10.51 -18.63 -5.93
C PHE A 563 -10.29 -20.06 -6.47
N PRO A 564 -9.24 -20.80 -6.10
CA PRO A 564 -9.06 -22.16 -6.60
C PRO A 564 -10.23 -23.08 -6.24
N MET A 565 -10.76 -23.00 -5.01
CA MET A 565 -11.91 -23.82 -4.61
C MET A 565 -13.20 -23.39 -5.35
N VAL A 566 -13.41 -22.07 -5.47
CA VAL A 566 -14.53 -21.45 -6.19
C VAL A 566 -14.56 -21.86 -7.67
N TRP A 567 -13.40 -21.88 -8.34
CA TRP A 567 -13.31 -22.29 -9.74
C TRP A 567 -13.48 -23.80 -9.94
N ILE A 568 -13.00 -24.64 -9.03
CA ILE A 568 -13.14 -26.11 -9.17
C ILE A 568 -14.58 -26.57 -8.86
N TRP A 569 -15.15 -26.19 -7.71
CA TRP A 569 -16.40 -26.77 -7.17
C TRP A 569 -17.55 -25.77 -6.95
N GLN A 570 -17.40 -24.51 -7.35
CA GLN A 570 -18.47 -23.51 -7.33
C GLN A 570 -19.14 -23.39 -5.92
N PRO A 571 -20.47 -23.55 -5.67
CA PRO A 571 -20.99 -23.40 -4.29
C PRO A 571 -20.59 -24.56 -3.37
N PHE A 572 -20.30 -25.75 -3.92
CA PHE A 572 -19.98 -26.95 -3.13
C PHE A 572 -18.64 -26.86 -2.37
N ALA A 573 -17.82 -25.86 -2.73
CA ALA A 573 -16.59 -25.45 -2.05
C ALA A 573 -16.83 -24.82 -0.66
N HIS A 574 -18.03 -24.34 -0.37
CA HIS A 574 -18.38 -23.83 0.96
C HIS A 574 -18.39 -24.98 2.00
N PRO A 575 -17.94 -24.76 3.25
CA PRO A 575 -17.27 -23.56 3.76
C PRO A 575 -15.75 -23.60 3.48
N PHE A 576 -15.26 -22.58 2.76
CA PHE A 576 -13.94 -22.52 2.10
C PHE A 576 -12.74 -22.71 3.04
N THR A 577 -12.40 -23.96 3.34
CA THR A 577 -11.40 -24.37 4.33
C THR A 577 -10.55 -25.52 3.83
N THR A 578 -9.32 -25.65 4.34
CA THR A 578 -8.43 -26.80 4.05
C THR A 578 -8.96 -28.14 4.62
N ALA A 579 -10.03 -28.11 5.42
CA ALA A 579 -10.81 -29.30 5.75
C ALA A 579 -11.66 -29.69 4.54
N ARG A 580 -12.63 -28.83 4.16
CA ARG A 580 -13.54 -29.07 3.04
C ARG A 580 -12.83 -29.30 1.70
N GLU A 581 -11.70 -28.62 1.46
CA GLU A 581 -10.83 -28.84 0.29
C GLU A 581 -10.28 -30.27 0.21
N ARG A 582 -9.94 -30.90 1.35
CA ARG A 582 -9.52 -32.32 1.38
C ARG A 582 -10.69 -33.24 1.10
N ASP A 583 -11.83 -32.97 1.75
CA ASP A 583 -12.99 -33.84 1.69
C ASP A 583 -13.50 -33.91 0.24
N LEU A 584 -13.64 -32.76 -0.42
CA LEU A 584 -13.96 -32.65 -1.85
C LEU A 584 -12.97 -33.41 -2.76
N TRP A 585 -11.67 -33.37 -2.48
CA TRP A 585 -10.67 -34.14 -3.24
C TRP A 585 -10.68 -35.66 -2.93
N SER A 586 -11.29 -36.10 -1.84
CA SER A 586 -11.52 -37.51 -1.54
C SER A 586 -12.85 -38.04 -2.11
N GLU A 587 -13.82 -37.15 -2.32
CA GLU A 587 -15.09 -37.40 -2.98
C GLU A 587 -14.95 -37.47 -4.52
N GLN A 588 -13.91 -36.84 -5.10
CA GLN A 588 -13.83 -36.57 -6.54
C GLN A 588 -12.89 -37.49 -7.33
N GLU A 589 -13.46 -38.25 -8.27
CA GLU A 589 -12.71 -38.97 -9.31
C GLU A 589 -12.31 -38.05 -10.49
N TRP A 590 -11.22 -38.39 -11.18
CA TRP A 590 -10.77 -37.68 -12.38
C TRP A 590 -11.36 -38.29 -13.65
N ASN A 591 -12.39 -37.62 -14.17
CA ASN A 591 -13.12 -38.02 -15.38
C ASN A 591 -13.45 -36.77 -16.23
N LEU A 592 -14.04 -36.97 -17.41
CA LEU A 592 -14.31 -35.87 -18.33
C LEU A 592 -15.38 -34.91 -17.80
N GLU A 593 -16.42 -35.44 -17.13
CA GLU A 593 -17.47 -34.64 -16.49
C GLU A 593 -16.86 -33.62 -15.52
N PHE A 594 -16.00 -34.06 -14.60
CA PHE A 594 -15.31 -33.18 -13.65
C PHE A 594 -14.40 -32.16 -14.35
N LEU A 595 -13.75 -32.52 -15.46
CA LEU A 595 -12.89 -31.61 -16.22
C LEU A 595 -13.67 -30.47 -16.90
N ILE A 596 -14.88 -30.73 -17.41
CA ILE A 596 -15.71 -29.72 -18.12
C ILE A 596 -16.83 -29.11 -17.28
N ASP A 597 -17.07 -29.58 -16.05
CA ASP A 597 -18.11 -29.03 -15.17
C ASP A 597 -17.93 -27.52 -14.98
N GLY A 598 -19.04 -26.80 -15.05
CA GLY A 598 -19.09 -25.35 -15.05
C GLY A 598 -18.64 -24.65 -16.34
N THR A 599 -17.89 -25.31 -17.24
CA THR A 599 -17.29 -24.65 -18.43
C THR A 599 -18.03 -24.93 -19.74
N ASP A 600 -18.60 -26.12 -19.92
CA ASP A 600 -19.36 -26.45 -21.14
C ASP A 600 -20.65 -27.26 -20.88
N PRO A 601 -21.77 -26.58 -20.59
CA PRO A 601 -23.07 -27.22 -20.45
C PRO A 601 -23.56 -27.94 -21.71
N HIS A 602 -23.07 -27.61 -22.91
CA HIS A 602 -23.48 -28.33 -24.12
C HIS A 602 -22.87 -29.73 -24.12
N SER A 603 -21.55 -29.83 -23.95
CA SER A 603 -20.83 -31.10 -23.97
C SER A 603 -21.16 -32.03 -22.80
N LEU A 604 -21.52 -31.49 -21.63
CA LEU A 604 -22.10 -32.29 -20.54
C LEU A 604 -23.38 -33.03 -20.97
N ASN A 605 -24.30 -32.34 -21.65
CA ASN A 605 -25.51 -32.99 -22.17
C ASN A 605 -25.18 -34.04 -23.24
N GLN A 606 -24.23 -33.76 -24.14
CA GLN A 606 -23.78 -34.73 -25.15
C GLN A 606 -23.09 -35.97 -24.53
N LEU A 607 -22.44 -35.81 -23.37
CA LEU A 607 -21.85 -36.89 -22.59
C LEU A 607 -22.93 -37.81 -21.98
N VAL A 608 -24.03 -37.22 -21.47
CA VAL A 608 -25.21 -37.94 -20.96
C VAL A 608 -25.97 -38.68 -22.07
N ASP A 609 -26.02 -38.11 -23.29
CA ASP A 609 -26.50 -38.80 -24.50
C ASP A 609 -25.61 -40.00 -24.92
N GLY A 610 -24.52 -40.27 -24.20
CA GLY A 610 -23.63 -41.41 -24.42
C GLY A 610 -22.68 -41.26 -25.61
N LYS A 611 -22.47 -40.04 -26.09
CA LYS A 611 -21.52 -39.75 -27.19
C LYS A 611 -20.08 -39.75 -26.69
N TYR A 612 -19.16 -39.98 -27.62
CA TYR A 612 -17.75 -39.67 -27.40
C TYR A 612 -17.58 -38.15 -27.51
N ILE A 613 -16.84 -37.55 -26.60
CA ILE A 613 -16.53 -36.13 -26.59
C ILE A 613 -15.02 -35.97 -26.75
N CYS A 614 -14.58 -35.26 -27.79
CA CYS A 614 -13.17 -34.92 -28.00
C CYS A 614 -12.94 -33.43 -27.74
N LEU A 615 -12.35 -33.09 -26.59
CA LEU A 615 -11.77 -31.77 -26.35
C LEU A 615 -10.49 -31.63 -27.17
N TYR A 616 -10.26 -30.47 -27.77
CA TYR A 616 -9.00 -30.21 -28.48
C TYR A 616 -8.65 -28.72 -28.49
N GLY A 617 -7.38 -28.43 -28.75
CA GLY A 617 -6.85 -27.08 -28.71
C GLY A 617 -5.57 -26.91 -29.53
N GLY A 618 -5.21 -25.66 -29.81
CA GLY A 618 -4.07 -25.32 -30.68
C GLY A 618 -4.25 -23.98 -31.39
N GLU A 619 -3.17 -23.49 -32.02
CA GLU A 619 -3.17 -22.24 -32.80
C GLU A 619 -3.07 -22.43 -34.32
N ASP A 620 -2.60 -23.59 -34.79
CA ASP A 620 -2.49 -23.85 -36.23
C ASP A 620 -3.85 -24.28 -36.84
N MET A 621 -4.41 -23.39 -37.66
CA MET A 621 -5.64 -23.63 -38.41
C MET A 621 -5.52 -24.78 -39.43
N GLN A 622 -4.33 -25.03 -40.00
CA GLN A 622 -4.14 -26.15 -40.93
C GLN A 622 -4.19 -27.49 -40.17
N TRP A 623 -3.49 -27.59 -39.04
CA TRP A 623 -3.63 -28.73 -38.13
C TRP A 623 -5.07 -28.92 -37.65
N ILE A 624 -5.78 -27.86 -37.23
CA ILE A 624 -7.19 -27.94 -36.78
C ILE A 624 -8.11 -28.52 -37.87
N LYS A 625 -7.99 -28.06 -39.12
CA LYS A 625 -8.78 -28.58 -40.25
C LYS A 625 -8.45 -30.04 -40.57
N ASN A 626 -7.17 -30.41 -40.51
CA ASN A 626 -6.74 -31.80 -40.73
C ASN A 626 -7.24 -32.72 -39.60
N PHE A 627 -7.04 -32.35 -38.34
CA PHE A 627 -7.44 -33.09 -37.15
C PHE A 627 -8.96 -33.32 -37.11
N THR A 628 -9.78 -32.28 -37.33
CA THR A 628 -11.24 -32.42 -37.39
C THR A 628 -11.75 -33.17 -38.63
N SER A 629 -10.95 -33.28 -39.69
CA SER A 629 -11.25 -34.14 -40.85
C SER A 629 -10.96 -35.61 -40.54
N LEU A 630 -9.75 -35.90 -40.03
CA LEU A 630 -9.33 -37.23 -39.58
C LEU A 630 -10.31 -37.82 -38.57
N TRP A 631 -10.69 -37.05 -37.54
CA TRP A 631 -11.66 -37.49 -36.54
C TRP A 631 -13.02 -37.84 -37.13
N ARG A 632 -13.57 -37.04 -38.06
CA ARG A 632 -14.84 -37.38 -38.73
C ARG A 632 -14.76 -38.64 -39.58
N ASN A 633 -13.59 -38.95 -40.16
CA ASN A 633 -13.39 -40.16 -40.94
C ASN A 633 -13.30 -41.39 -40.03
N VAL A 634 -12.51 -41.30 -38.95
CA VAL A 634 -12.41 -42.33 -37.90
C VAL A 634 -13.78 -42.58 -37.23
N ALA A 635 -14.54 -41.52 -36.93
CA ALA A 635 -15.85 -41.65 -36.30
C ALA A 635 -16.86 -42.40 -37.20
N LYS A 636 -16.84 -42.14 -38.51
CA LYS A 636 -17.65 -42.87 -39.50
C LYS A 636 -17.20 -44.33 -39.64
N ALA A 637 -15.89 -44.59 -39.72
CA ALA A 637 -15.35 -45.94 -39.88
C ALA A 637 -15.61 -46.83 -38.66
N ALA A 638 -15.41 -46.30 -37.44
CA ALA A 638 -15.70 -46.98 -36.18
C ALA A 638 -17.20 -46.98 -35.81
N ASN A 639 -18.07 -46.35 -36.60
CA ASN A 639 -19.50 -46.16 -36.33
C ASN A 639 -19.80 -45.58 -34.92
N ILE A 640 -19.06 -44.54 -34.52
CA ILE A 640 -19.23 -43.86 -33.23
C ILE A 640 -19.87 -42.47 -33.40
N GLN A 641 -20.72 -42.09 -32.44
CA GLN A 641 -21.20 -40.72 -32.33
C GLN A 641 -20.13 -39.90 -31.59
N LEU A 642 -19.53 -38.94 -32.29
CA LEU A 642 -18.46 -38.08 -31.80
C LEU A 642 -18.90 -36.61 -31.83
N GLU A 643 -18.77 -35.93 -30.69
CA GLU A 643 -18.77 -34.48 -30.60
C GLU A 643 -17.33 -33.97 -30.47
N MET A 644 -17.01 -32.83 -31.09
CA MET A 644 -15.69 -32.22 -31.03
C MET A 644 -15.79 -30.82 -30.46
N VAL A 645 -14.92 -30.46 -29.52
CA VAL A 645 -15.02 -29.23 -28.74
C VAL A 645 -13.68 -28.49 -28.76
N TYR A 646 -13.65 -27.31 -29.38
CA TYR A 646 -12.47 -26.44 -29.32
C TYR A 646 -12.45 -25.64 -28.00
N VAL A 647 -11.51 -26.00 -27.13
CA VAL A 647 -11.25 -25.36 -25.82
C VAL A 647 -10.01 -24.45 -25.86
N GLY A 648 -9.60 -24.02 -27.06
CA GLY A 648 -8.56 -23.01 -27.24
C GLY A 648 -7.18 -23.42 -26.76
N LYS A 649 -6.48 -22.48 -26.12
CA LYS A 649 -5.13 -22.63 -25.60
C LYS A 649 -4.92 -21.62 -24.48
N ARG A 650 -4.17 -22.01 -23.44
CA ARG A 650 -3.92 -21.19 -22.24
C ARG A 650 -3.29 -19.83 -22.55
N ASN A 651 -2.16 -19.84 -23.25
CA ASN A 651 -1.43 -18.63 -23.68
C ASN A 651 -1.26 -18.64 -25.22
N PRO A 652 -2.22 -18.10 -25.99
CA PRO A 652 -2.10 -18.00 -27.44
C PRO A 652 -1.20 -16.83 -27.84
N LYS A 653 -0.38 -17.00 -28.87
CA LYS A 653 0.54 -15.97 -29.40
C LYS A 653 -0.15 -15.03 -30.39
N ASN A 654 -1.06 -15.56 -31.22
CA ASN A 654 -1.77 -14.79 -32.26
C ASN A 654 -3.24 -14.47 -31.87
N GLY A 655 -3.62 -14.70 -30.62
CA GLY A 655 -5.02 -14.75 -30.18
C GLY A 655 -5.78 -15.96 -30.74
N ILE A 656 -7.02 -16.17 -30.26
CA ILE A 656 -7.87 -17.31 -30.66
C ILE A 656 -9.18 -16.90 -31.34
N GLN A 657 -9.57 -15.63 -31.31
CA GLN A 657 -10.82 -15.19 -31.94
C GLN A 657 -10.91 -15.48 -33.45
N PRO A 658 -9.84 -15.30 -34.27
CA PRO A 658 -9.89 -15.69 -35.68
C PRO A 658 -10.12 -17.19 -35.87
N ILE A 659 -9.53 -18.01 -34.99
CA ILE A 659 -9.66 -19.48 -35.03
C ILE A 659 -11.09 -19.91 -34.71
N ILE A 660 -11.69 -19.33 -33.67
CA ILE A 660 -13.08 -19.57 -33.27
C ILE A 660 -14.03 -19.17 -34.40
N ASN A 661 -13.79 -18.04 -35.08
CA ASN A 661 -14.61 -17.60 -36.20
C ASN A 661 -14.56 -18.61 -37.36
N THR A 662 -13.36 -19.00 -37.83
CA THR A 662 -13.22 -19.97 -38.92
C THR A 662 -13.79 -21.36 -38.56
N ILE A 663 -13.67 -21.80 -37.30
CA ILE A 663 -14.29 -23.05 -36.83
C ILE A 663 -15.82 -23.00 -36.96
N ARG A 664 -16.44 -21.87 -36.59
CA ARG A 664 -17.90 -21.67 -36.68
C ARG A 664 -18.36 -21.51 -38.14
N GLU A 665 -17.62 -20.76 -38.95
CA GLU A 665 -17.89 -20.53 -40.38
C GLU A 665 -17.83 -21.84 -41.19
N GLU A 666 -16.77 -22.65 -40.98
CA GLU A 666 -16.58 -23.93 -41.69
C GLU A 666 -17.23 -25.13 -40.98
N ASN A 667 -17.97 -24.89 -39.88
CA ASN A 667 -18.66 -25.90 -39.07
C ASN A 667 -17.72 -27.07 -38.69
N LEU A 668 -16.52 -26.74 -38.21
CA LEU A 668 -15.47 -27.72 -37.91
C LEU A 668 -15.76 -28.54 -36.66
N SER A 669 -16.37 -27.92 -35.64
CA SER A 669 -16.60 -28.44 -34.29
C SER A 669 -17.48 -27.48 -33.48
N HIS A 670 -17.92 -27.89 -32.29
CA HIS A 670 -18.40 -26.98 -31.25
C HIS A 670 -17.24 -26.14 -30.69
N THR A 671 -17.56 -24.97 -30.15
CA THR A 671 -16.61 -24.03 -29.52
C THR A 671 -17.18 -23.53 -28.22
N LEU A 672 -16.34 -23.33 -27.20
CA LEU A 672 -16.78 -22.59 -26.01
C LEU A 672 -17.34 -21.20 -26.40
N PRO A 673 -18.31 -20.63 -25.64
CA PRO A 673 -19.11 -19.49 -26.11
C PRO A 673 -18.27 -18.25 -26.47
N ASP A 674 -17.27 -17.95 -25.63
CA ASP A 674 -16.49 -16.72 -25.65
C ASP A 674 -15.06 -16.94 -25.12
N LEU A 675 -14.24 -15.87 -25.16
CA LEU A 675 -12.84 -15.89 -24.74
C LEU A 675 -12.66 -16.07 -23.22
N PHE A 676 -13.62 -15.60 -22.41
CA PHE A 676 -13.55 -15.70 -20.95
C PHE A 676 -13.90 -17.11 -20.48
N GLN A 677 -14.78 -17.85 -21.17
CA GLN A 677 -15.02 -19.27 -20.90
C GLN A 677 -13.79 -20.14 -21.25
N ILE A 678 -13.07 -19.81 -22.32
CA ILE A 678 -11.78 -20.46 -22.63
C ILE A 678 -10.75 -20.16 -21.56
N TRP A 679 -10.61 -18.89 -21.15
CA TRP A 679 -9.75 -18.51 -20.02
C TRP A 679 -10.15 -19.24 -18.72
N PHE A 680 -11.45 -19.38 -18.45
CA PHE A 680 -11.95 -20.03 -17.24
C PHE A 680 -11.65 -21.52 -17.23
N PHE A 681 -11.80 -22.23 -18.36
CA PHE A 681 -11.37 -23.64 -18.47
C PHE A 681 -9.91 -23.82 -18.09
N TRP A 682 -9.00 -23.02 -18.65
CA TRP A 682 -7.57 -23.11 -18.33
C TRP A 682 -7.26 -22.67 -16.88
N THR A 683 -7.91 -21.62 -16.38
CA THR A 683 -7.78 -21.12 -15.00
C THR A 683 -8.31 -22.12 -13.97
N ARG A 684 -9.32 -22.91 -14.32
CA ARG A 684 -9.86 -24.00 -13.51
C ARG A 684 -8.89 -25.18 -13.44
N VAL A 685 -8.22 -25.53 -14.54
CA VAL A 685 -7.13 -26.53 -14.52
C VAL A 685 -5.90 -26.03 -13.74
N GLU A 686 -5.54 -24.74 -13.85
CA GLU A 686 -4.52 -24.12 -12.97
C GLU A 686 -4.92 -24.20 -11.48
N SER A 687 -6.19 -23.98 -11.19
CA SER A 687 -6.74 -24.05 -9.82
C SER A 687 -6.65 -25.46 -9.23
N MET A 688 -6.94 -26.49 -10.03
CA MET A 688 -6.78 -27.90 -9.63
C MET A 688 -5.34 -28.20 -9.23
N TRP A 689 -4.37 -27.71 -10.01
CA TRP A 689 -2.94 -27.83 -9.72
C TRP A 689 -2.55 -27.12 -8.42
N GLU A 690 -2.91 -25.84 -8.26
CA GLU A 690 -2.61 -25.07 -7.04
C GLU A 690 -3.21 -25.72 -5.78
N SER A 691 -4.45 -26.21 -5.87
CA SER A 691 -5.16 -26.88 -4.78
C SER A 691 -4.47 -28.18 -4.33
N LYS A 692 -4.23 -29.11 -5.27
CA LYS A 692 -3.52 -30.37 -4.99
C LYS A 692 -2.09 -30.13 -4.47
N GLN A 693 -1.36 -29.20 -5.07
CA GLN A 693 0.02 -28.89 -4.68
C GLN A 693 0.11 -28.29 -3.27
N ARG A 694 -0.90 -27.50 -2.86
CA ARG A 694 -1.07 -27.01 -1.47
C ARG A 694 -1.36 -28.16 -0.50
N MET A 695 -2.25 -29.08 -0.87
CA MET A 695 -2.56 -30.26 -0.06
C MET A 695 -1.36 -31.16 0.18
N LEU A 696 -0.56 -31.50 -0.84
CA LEU A 696 0.61 -32.36 -0.66
C LEU A 696 1.61 -31.76 0.33
N LYS A 697 1.89 -30.45 0.24
CA LYS A 697 2.75 -29.75 1.21
C LYS A 697 2.17 -29.76 2.63
N ALA A 698 0.86 -29.63 2.79
CA ALA A 698 0.22 -29.69 4.11
C ALA A 698 0.36 -31.07 4.79
N HIS A 699 0.44 -32.15 4.02
CA HIS A 699 0.71 -33.50 4.55
C HIS A 699 2.20 -33.72 4.84
N GLY A 700 3.11 -33.25 3.97
CA GLY A 700 4.56 -33.37 4.17
C GLY A 700 5.10 -32.74 5.45
N ILE A 701 4.42 -31.74 6.02
CA ILE A 701 4.78 -31.11 7.30
C ILE A 701 4.50 -32.02 8.53
N LYS A 702 3.76 -33.12 8.36
CA LYS A 702 3.46 -34.10 9.43
C LYS A 702 4.20 -35.44 9.30
N GLY A 703 5.35 -35.45 8.62
CA GLY A 703 6.22 -36.62 8.49
C GLY A 703 7.08 -36.89 9.73
N ARG A 704 6.56 -37.68 10.68
CA ARG A 704 7.39 -38.38 11.68
C ARG A 704 8.10 -39.56 10.98
N GLU A 705 9.31 -39.89 11.41
CA GLU A 705 10.13 -40.96 10.80
C GLU A 705 9.37 -42.29 10.70
N GLY A 706 9.25 -42.86 9.49
CA GLY A 706 8.62 -44.17 9.27
C GLY A 706 7.91 -44.34 7.93
N PHE A 707 8.67 -44.67 6.89
CA PHE A 707 8.27 -45.30 5.61
C PHE A 707 6.77 -45.32 5.21
N LYS A 708 6.49 -44.66 4.09
CA LYS A 708 5.88 -45.29 2.90
C LYS A 708 6.41 -44.59 1.64
N GLU A 709 6.35 -45.27 0.50
CA GLU A 709 6.60 -44.64 -0.80
C GLU A 709 5.58 -43.53 -1.03
N GLU A 710 5.97 -42.47 -1.76
CA GLU A 710 5.05 -41.38 -2.09
C GLU A 710 3.89 -41.92 -2.93
N GLU A 711 2.69 -41.96 -2.35
CA GLU A 711 1.47 -42.42 -3.02
C GLU A 711 1.12 -41.41 -4.13
N LYS A 712 1.57 -41.71 -5.34
CA LYS A 712 1.60 -40.74 -6.45
C LYS A 712 0.19 -40.36 -6.89
N ASP A 713 -0.25 -39.17 -6.50
CA ASP A 713 -1.55 -38.61 -6.87
C ASP A 713 -1.76 -38.62 -8.39
N LEU A 714 -2.63 -39.52 -8.86
CA LEU A 714 -2.90 -39.72 -10.28
C LEU A 714 -3.62 -38.51 -10.89
N VAL A 715 -4.53 -37.88 -10.13
CA VAL A 715 -5.24 -36.67 -10.55
C VAL A 715 -4.25 -35.53 -10.80
N LEU A 716 -3.24 -35.40 -9.94
CA LEU A 716 -2.19 -34.40 -10.11
C LEU A 716 -1.38 -34.60 -11.40
N GLN A 717 -1.02 -35.85 -11.73
CA GLN A 717 -0.30 -36.17 -12.97
C GLN A 717 -1.13 -35.81 -14.22
N GLU A 718 -2.43 -36.08 -14.19
CA GLU A 718 -3.32 -35.74 -15.29
C GLU A 718 -3.47 -34.22 -15.47
N VAL A 719 -3.60 -33.48 -14.37
CA VAL A 719 -3.63 -32.01 -14.40
C VAL A 719 -2.32 -31.43 -14.95
N VAL A 720 -1.14 -31.97 -14.59
CA VAL A 720 0.15 -31.59 -15.20
C VAL A 720 0.16 -31.82 -16.70
N ALA A 721 -0.38 -32.96 -17.17
CA ALA A 721 -0.44 -33.26 -18.59
C ALA A 721 -1.32 -32.25 -19.35
N MET A 722 -2.48 -31.90 -18.81
CA MET A 722 -3.36 -30.86 -19.37
C MET A 722 -2.65 -29.50 -19.42
N LEU A 723 -1.99 -29.08 -18.35
CA LEU A 723 -1.19 -27.83 -18.32
C LEU A 723 -0.03 -27.84 -19.32
N GLY A 724 0.56 -29.01 -19.62
CA GLY A 724 1.55 -29.19 -20.68
C GLY A 724 0.96 -29.07 -22.08
N TYR A 725 -0.25 -29.55 -22.31
CA TYR A 725 -0.95 -29.39 -23.59
C TYR A 725 -1.41 -27.95 -23.85
N GLY A 726 -1.67 -27.17 -22.79
CA GLY A 726 -1.86 -25.71 -22.89
C GLY A 726 -0.58 -24.90 -23.19
N GLY A 727 0.59 -25.54 -23.21
CA GLY A 727 1.92 -24.92 -23.40
C GLY A 727 2.32 -24.66 -24.85
N GLU A 728 3.61 -24.73 -25.16
CA GLU A 728 4.10 -24.60 -26.54
C GLU A 728 4.03 -25.94 -27.29
N GLY A 729 3.33 -25.96 -28.42
CA GLY A 729 3.24 -27.14 -29.30
C GLY A 729 2.14 -27.03 -30.36
N ASP A 730 2.14 -28.00 -31.27
CA ASP A 730 1.31 -28.07 -32.49
C ASP A 730 -0.12 -28.60 -32.20
N GLY A 731 -0.75 -28.04 -31.16
CA GLY A 731 -2.06 -28.47 -30.67
C GLY A 731 -2.06 -29.76 -29.85
N TRP A 732 -3.25 -30.20 -29.45
CA TRP A 732 -3.50 -31.34 -28.58
C TRP A 732 -4.96 -31.83 -28.67
N GLY A 733 -5.21 -33.06 -28.21
CA GLY A 733 -6.57 -33.59 -28.03
C GLY A 733 -6.71 -34.50 -26.81
N LEU A 734 -7.93 -34.60 -26.28
CA LEU A 734 -8.37 -35.53 -25.25
C LEU A 734 -9.77 -36.04 -25.64
N VAL A 735 -9.96 -37.35 -25.68
CA VAL A 735 -11.26 -38.00 -25.97
C VAL A 735 -11.69 -38.94 -24.85
N SER A 736 -12.98 -38.96 -24.54
CA SER A 736 -13.60 -39.88 -23.58
C SER A 736 -15.09 -40.07 -23.87
N LYS A 737 -15.79 -40.84 -23.05
CA LYS A 737 -17.21 -41.18 -23.17
C LYS A 737 -17.78 -41.50 -21.79
N ALA A 738 -18.84 -40.81 -21.35
CA ALA A 738 -19.37 -40.94 -19.99
C ALA A 738 -18.25 -40.91 -18.92
N SER A 739 -18.21 -41.88 -18.01
CA SER A 739 -17.18 -42.09 -16.99
C SER A 739 -16.10 -43.10 -17.40
N ASP A 740 -15.90 -43.33 -18.70
CA ASP A 740 -14.83 -44.19 -19.25
C ASP A 740 -13.47 -43.47 -19.22
N MET A 741 -12.39 -44.15 -19.59
CA MET A 741 -11.04 -43.60 -19.57
C MET A 741 -10.88 -42.34 -20.46
N MET A 742 -9.93 -41.47 -20.09
CA MET A 742 -9.59 -40.29 -20.91
C MET A 742 -8.32 -40.54 -21.71
N VAL A 743 -8.42 -40.52 -23.04
CA VAL A 743 -7.31 -40.80 -23.97
C VAL A 743 -6.81 -39.48 -24.53
N ARG A 744 -5.55 -39.13 -24.24
CA ARG A 744 -5.01 -37.77 -24.45
C ARG A 744 -3.63 -37.79 -25.09
N ALA A 745 -3.37 -36.89 -26.04
CA ALA A 745 -2.08 -36.79 -26.71
C ALA A 745 -1.82 -35.41 -27.34
N LYS A 746 -0.53 -35.10 -27.58
CA LYS A 746 -0.08 -33.94 -28.36
C LYS A 746 -0.50 -34.07 -29.84
N GLY A 747 -0.76 -32.94 -30.50
CA GLY A 747 -1.46 -32.88 -31.79
C GLY A 747 -0.85 -33.74 -32.91
N ASN A 748 0.47 -33.74 -33.06
CA ASN A 748 1.13 -34.59 -34.08
C ASN A 748 1.00 -36.08 -33.79
N LEU A 749 1.06 -36.51 -32.52
CA LEU A 749 0.89 -37.91 -32.13
C LEU A 749 -0.57 -38.34 -32.28
N PHE A 750 -1.51 -37.46 -31.90
CA PHE A 750 -2.94 -37.73 -32.02
C PHE A 750 -3.38 -37.81 -33.49
N SER A 751 -3.06 -36.82 -34.32
CA SER A 751 -3.35 -36.85 -35.77
C SER A 751 -2.74 -38.07 -36.45
N ARG A 752 -1.52 -38.49 -36.04
CA ARG A 752 -0.90 -39.71 -36.55
C ARG A 752 -1.69 -40.96 -36.16
N GLY A 753 -2.08 -41.11 -34.89
CA GLY A 753 -2.88 -42.26 -34.44
C GLY A 753 -4.25 -42.37 -35.13
N LEU A 754 -4.85 -41.24 -35.49
CA LEU A 754 -6.09 -41.19 -36.29
C LEU A 754 -5.86 -41.52 -37.77
N ALA A 755 -4.73 -41.12 -38.35
CA ALA A 755 -4.37 -41.48 -39.73
C ALA A 755 -3.98 -42.97 -39.86
N GLU A 756 -3.43 -43.56 -38.79
CA GLU A 756 -3.07 -44.98 -38.67
C GLU A 756 -4.25 -45.88 -38.23
N PHE A 757 -5.51 -45.42 -38.33
CA PHE A 757 -6.71 -46.15 -37.87
C PHE A 757 -6.76 -47.63 -38.30
N ASN A 758 -6.47 -47.90 -39.57
CA ASN A 758 -6.50 -49.24 -40.17
C ASN A 758 -5.46 -50.19 -39.55
N GLU A 759 -4.44 -49.69 -38.83
CA GLU A 759 -3.46 -50.53 -38.12
C GLU A 759 -4.01 -51.08 -36.79
N TRP A 760 -4.98 -50.39 -36.17
CA TRP A 760 -5.47 -50.72 -34.82
C TRP A 760 -6.98 -50.98 -34.73
N GLU A 761 -7.78 -50.71 -35.77
CA GLU A 761 -9.23 -50.94 -35.80
C GLU A 761 -9.64 -52.38 -35.43
N VAL A 762 -8.79 -53.36 -35.79
CA VAL A 762 -8.93 -54.79 -35.45
C VAL A 762 -9.00 -55.07 -33.94
N ASN A 763 -8.51 -54.16 -33.10
CA ASN A 763 -8.55 -54.27 -31.64
C ASN A 763 -9.81 -53.67 -31.01
N ILE A 764 -10.62 -52.90 -31.75
CA ILE A 764 -11.84 -52.26 -31.23
C ILE A 764 -12.86 -53.29 -30.72
N PRO A 765 -13.13 -54.42 -31.42
CA PRO A 765 -14.10 -55.41 -30.95
C PRO A 765 -13.67 -56.16 -29.67
N THR A 766 -12.39 -56.16 -29.33
CA THR A 766 -11.84 -56.91 -28.18
C THR A 766 -11.47 -56.03 -26.98
N LYS A 767 -11.11 -54.76 -27.21
CA LYS A 767 -10.68 -53.81 -26.16
C LYS A 767 -11.60 -52.60 -25.98
N GLY A 768 -12.50 -52.34 -26.92
CA GLY A 768 -13.22 -51.07 -27.01
C GLY A 768 -12.40 -49.97 -27.69
N PHE A 769 -13.08 -48.91 -28.16
CA PHE A 769 -12.49 -47.87 -28.98
C PHE A 769 -11.39 -47.06 -28.26
N LEU A 770 -11.65 -46.62 -27.03
CA LEU A 770 -10.73 -45.77 -26.27
C LEU A 770 -9.44 -46.54 -25.91
N THR A 771 -9.57 -47.76 -25.38
CA THR A 771 -8.43 -48.62 -25.06
C THR A 771 -7.57 -48.94 -26.30
N ALA A 772 -8.19 -49.26 -27.43
CA ALA A 772 -7.47 -49.56 -28.67
C ALA A 772 -6.69 -48.34 -29.22
N LEU A 773 -7.31 -47.15 -29.21
CA LEU A 773 -6.66 -45.88 -29.55
C LEU A 773 -5.50 -45.56 -28.59
N ASN A 774 -5.74 -45.72 -27.28
CA ASN A 774 -4.75 -45.43 -26.24
C ASN A 774 -3.51 -46.33 -26.38
N ASP A 775 -3.70 -47.64 -26.53
CA ASP A 775 -2.61 -48.60 -26.74
C ASP A 775 -1.78 -48.24 -27.97
N HIS A 776 -2.42 -47.85 -29.09
CA HIS A 776 -1.72 -47.42 -30.30
C HIS A 776 -0.90 -46.15 -30.09
N LEU A 777 -1.48 -45.13 -29.44
CA LEU A 777 -0.77 -43.89 -29.10
C LEU A 777 0.42 -44.14 -28.16
N LEU A 778 0.29 -45.05 -27.19
CA LEU A 778 1.37 -45.46 -26.29
C LEU A 778 2.49 -46.21 -27.04
N MET A 779 2.17 -47.10 -27.99
CA MET A 779 3.17 -47.77 -28.84
C MET A 779 3.92 -46.80 -29.78
N ARG A 780 3.35 -45.62 -30.06
CA ARG A 780 3.94 -44.58 -30.90
C ARG A 780 4.67 -43.47 -30.11
N LEU A 781 4.75 -43.55 -28.77
CA LEU A 781 5.53 -42.61 -27.96
C LEU A 781 7.04 -42.71 -28.27
N PRO A 782 7.73 -41.58 -28.57
CA PRO A 782 9.19 -41.60 -28.74
C PRO A 782 9.90 -42.01 -27.44
N PRO A 783 11.01 -42.76 -27.47
CA PRO A 783 11.76 -43.13 -26.26
C PRO A 783 12.37 -41.91 -25.54
N HIS A 784 12.53 -40.78 -26.25
CA HIS A 784 12.93 -39.50 -25.69
C HIS A 784 11.93 -38.42 -26.15
N HIS A 785 11.07 -37.99 -25.24
CA HIS A 785 10.20 -36.83 -25.42
C HIS A 785 10.24 -35.99 -24.14
N CYS A 786 10.25 -34.68 -24.29
CA CYS A 786 10.29 -33.72 -23.18
C CYS A 786 9.03 -32.86 -23.25
N THR A 787 8.07 -33.10 -22.35
CA THR A 787 7.00 -32.13 -22.12
C THR A 787 7.60 -30.87 -21.52
N ARG A 788 7.24 -29.70 -22.06
CA ARG A 788 7.48 -28.40 -21.45
C ARG A 788 6.14 -27.85 -21.02
N PHE A 789 6.02 -27.46 -19.76
CA PHE A 789 4.89 -26.66 -19.28
C PHE A 789 5.44 -25.45 -18.53
N MET A 790 4.78 -24.31 -18.69
CA MET A 790 5.21 -23.05 -18.09
C MET A 790 4.27 -22.72 -16.93
N LEU A 791 4.82 -22.57 -15.73
CA LEU A 791 4.08 -21.98 -14.60
C LEU A 791 4.49 -20.51 -14.49
N PRO A 792 3.54 -19.56 -14.40
CA PRO A 792 3.87 -18.19 -14.04
C PRO A 792 4.37 -18.15 -12.60
N GLU A 793 5.30 -17.24 -12.29
CA GLU A 793 5.85 -17.06 -10.94
C GLU A 793 4.78 -16.71 -9.90
N THR A 794 3.63 -16.19 -10.35
CA THR A 794 2.45 -15.89 -9.53
C THR A 794 1.61 -17.11 -9.12
N ALA A 795 1.90 -18.32 -9.59
CA ALA A 795 1.21 -19.56 -9.17
C ALA A 795 1.51 -20.00 -7.71
N GLY A 796 2.15 -19.14 -6.92
CA GLY A 796 2.46 -19.28 -5.49
C GLY A 796 3.53 -20.32 -5.15
N ILE A 797 3.41 -21.53 -5.70
CA ILE A 797 4.24 -22.69 -5.37
C ILE A 797 4.67 -23.38 -6.67
N ILE A 798 5.87 -23.03 -7.15
CA ILE A 798 6.56 -23.82 -8.17
C ILE A 798 7.32 -24.94 -7.43
N PRO A 799 7.12 -26.23 -7.75
CA PRO A 799 7.95 -27.31 -7.22
C PRO A 799 9.44 -27.12 -7.55
N ASN A 800 10.30 -27.83 -6.82
CA ASN A 800 11.71 -27.93 -7.19
C ASN A 800 11.95 -29.03 -8.23
N GLU A 801 11.14 -30.08 -8.18
CA GLU A 801 11.17 -31.25 -9.06
C GLU A 801 9.73 -31.59 -9.49
N VAL A 802 9.56 -32.05 -10.72
CA VAL A 802 8.29 -32.57 -11.26
C VAL A 802 8.61 -33.74 -12.20
N GLU A 803 7.92 -34.87 -12.09
CA GLU A 803 8.06 -35.96 -13.08
C GLU A 803 7.33 -35.61 -14.38
N CYS A 804 7.99 -35.84 -15.52
CA CYS A 804 7.32 -35.79 -16.82
C CYS A 804 6.24 -36.88 -16.88
N THR A 805 4.99 -36.47 -17.11
CA THR A 805 3.82 -37.36 -17.12
C THR A 805 3.85 -38.43 -18.21
N GLU A 806 4.66 -38.20 -19.26
CA GLU A 806 4.81 -39.11 -20.40
C GLU A 806 6.05 -40.02 -20.27
N CYS A 807 7.24 -39.51 -19.88
CA CYS A 807 8.49 -40.31 -19.80
C CYS A 807 8.99 -40.64 -18.38
N ARG A 808 8.29 -40.19 -17.33
CA ARG A 808 8.59 -40.44 -15.90
C ARG A 808 9.96 -39.98 -15.39
N ARG A 809 10.70 -39.21 -16.18
CA ARG A 809 11.95 -38.54 -15.77
C ARG A 809 11.65 -37.24 -15.04
N THR A 810 12.46 -36.89 -14.04
CA THR A 810 12.43 -35.56 -13.41
C THR A 810 12.70 -34.47 -14.45
N MET A 811 11.89 -33.42 -14.42
CA MET A 811 11.98 -32.26 -15.31
C MET A 811 12.87 -31.17 -14.72
N GLU A 812 13.72 -30.58 -15.55
CA GLU A 812 14.58 -29.46 -15.20
C GLU A 812 13.77 -28.16 -15.07
N LYS A 813 14.04 -27.38 -14.01
CA LYS A 813 13.39 -26.10 -13.73
C LYS A 813 14.13 -24.96 -14.44
N TYR A 814 13.47 -24.32 -15.40
CA TYR A 814 13.96 -23.14 -16.11
C TYR A 814 13.15 -21.88 -15.75
N TYR A 815 13.81 -20.73 -15.67
CA TYR A 815 13.16 -19.43 -15.56
C TYR A 815 13.03 -18.80 -16.95
N LEU A 816 11.81 -18.41 -17.34
CA LEU A 816 11.53 -17.73 -18.61
C LEU A 816 11.16 -16.27 -18.35
N TYR A 817 11.93 -15.34 -18.89
CA TYR A 817 11.56 -13.93 -18.96
C TYR A 817 10.80 -13.68 -20.27
N GLN A 818 9.49 -13.42 -20.17
CA GLN A 818 8.64 -13.06 -21.31
C GLN A 818 8.30 -11.57 -21.22
N CYS A 819 8.61 -10.81 -22.28
CA CYS A 819 8.19 -9.41 -22.37
C CYS A 819 6.69 -9.35 -22.72
N CYS A 820 5.98 -8.41 -22.11
CA CYS A 820 4.59 -8.14 -22.43
C CYS A 820 4.52 -7.28 -23.71
N LEU A 821 4.06 -7.88 -24.80
CA LEU A 821 3.49 -7.19 -25.94
C LEU A 821 2.08 -7.76 -26.13
N GLU A 822 1.08 -6.97 -25.77
CA GLU A 822 -0.28 -7.04 -26.32
C GLU A 822 -0.35 -6.22 -27.61
#